data_AF-A0A523TC19-F1
#
_entry.id   AF-A0A523TC19-F1
#
_cell.length_a   1.000
_cell.length_b   1.000
_cell.length_c   1.000
_cell.angle_alpha   90.00
_cell.angle_beta   90.00
_cell.angle_gamma   90.00
#
_symmetry.space_group_name_H-M   'P 1'
#
loop_
_entity.id
_entity.type
_entity.pdbx_description
1 polymer ?
#
loop_
_entity_poly.entity_id
_entity_poly.type
_entity_poly.pdbx_seq_one_letter_code
_entity_poly.pdbx_strand_id
1 'polypeptide(L)'
;MRETFLKLRKQLVNKNILSLILVFIILWNSSITIETKKFLIKETTEDEIDNILLPHTYEHKNYTKISGYDDNLKNFVAEDILVKDNFLFIAAKTDGMIIFDITNSTSPVLVSQFYNGGSIHGISVVDDIAYLAASYNGVHIVNISNVYKPEIIGKYIESYYFNQIYVEGDFAYAGFNLAKSATGGMIILDLTSKANPFKIGQYSKDFIGRIEEITFKENYAIIIGQRSSAILDITDKSNPVELGERLEYIYLQNSFLDGNILYVAAFIYGVLIYDITNVESPQLIARFQEGSNPQDIYVENDVAYIISKLLGLLLIDVTDPSNPTMLSNDNRGDSKTLVWVENDYAFVTETTEFLQVYDVSDNLQPELVYNMSTSGFSEEIANNGDYVFVADDYGGVEIINTTNKMFPERVAVYSEPNSSICDVVYWNDTLFLVNEKSGLIIVNITDISSPQKIANWTNGGEPRKIAYADNYLYLTDYLEGVEIINITDIKNPNLVYTYSKSGVTDIVLENATAFISIEDTGFDILNVTSKVSPNVLKSYSDTGPAISLTIGNNRLYIADGTNGLEVFDITDKTNPVKLVTGLTINNAESVFVNDSLILIAGNTYGLIFVLDNGGSYEVLDEFTEIGGTQAVYVKEDLIFLADGYYNFQIIGKDSENDGLADFAEEYYGTNPLLADSDADGLSDKVEVLLYRTNPLSNDTDNDLMGDYFEIYYSLNPFDANDAINDLDADNLTNLEEFQHSTNPRDADTDDDFLTDEEEVNTYFTDPRMPDTDGDGWMDSWEIYYGTNPLDPLDYPDFETTPPFTESPPTNPYSGEFKYYYLIIAVGSIVIVAGVVYLIIRLSGRKSLI
;
A
#
# COMPACT_ATOMS: atom_id res chain seq x y z
N MET A 1 39.49 -1.95 -19.18
CA MET A 1 39.41 -0.73 -18.33
C MET A 1 40.21 0.45 -18.89
N ARG A 2 41.55 0.47 -18.88
CA ARG A 2 42.34 1.64 -19.36
C ARG A 2 42.12 1.99 -20.84
N GLU A 3 41.94 0.99 -21.71
CA GLU A 3 41.59 1.20 -23.13
C GLU A 3 40.14 1.66 -23.32
N THR A 4 39.21 1.13 -22.52
CA THR A 4 37.79 1.53 -22.50
C THR A 4 37.66 3.02 -22.12
N PHE A 5 38.42 3.45 -21.10
CA PHE A 5 38.51 4.85 -20.66
C PHE A 5 39.05 5.79 -21.74
N LEU A 6 40.06 5.38 -22.50
CA LEU A 6 40.63 6.18 -23.59
C LEU A 6 39.67 6.33 -24.79
N LYS A 7 38.80 5.33 -25.05
CA LYS A 7 37.74 5.42 -26.06
C LYS A 7 36.60 6.36 -25.62
N LEU A 8 36.11 6.21 -24.38
CA LEU A 8 35.06 7.07 -23.81
C LEU A 8 35.50 8.54 -23.72
N ARG A 9 36.73 8.81 -23.27
CA ARG A 9 37.28 10.18 -23.21
C ARG A 9 37.31 10.86 -24.58
N LYS A 10 37.56 10.12 -25.66
CA LYS A 10 37.55 10.66 -27.02
C LYS A 10 36.14 10.99 -27.53
N GLN A 11 35.13 10.22 -27.11
CA GLN A 11 33.73 10.48 -27.46
C GLN A 11 33.15 11.65 -26.65
N LEU A 12 33.46 11.75 -25.36
CA LEU A 12 32.96 12.79 -24.45
C LEU A 12 33.56 14.19 -24.72
N VAL A 13 34.84 14.26 -25.12
CA VAL A 13 35.50 15.54 -25.46
C VAL A 13 34.93 16.17 -26.74
N ASN A 14 34.35 15.37 -27.65
CA ASN A 14 33.72 15.89 -28.87
C ASN A 14 32.32 16.50 -28.65
N LYS A 15 31.68 16.27 -27.49
CA LYS A 15 30.33 16.77 -27.17
C LYS A 15 30.29 17.81 -26.03
N ASN A 16 31.43 18.30 -25.54
CA ASN A 16 31.54 19.30 -24.45
C ASN A 16 30.89 18.92 -23.09
N ILE A 17 30.66 17.63 -22.80
CA ILE A 17 30.00 17.18 -21.56
C ILE A 17 31.05 16.86 -20.48
N LEU A 18 31.37 17.83 -19.61
CA LEU A 18 32.33 17.65 -18.50
C LEU A 18 31.74 16.92 -17.27
N SER A 19 30.41 16.92 -17.10
CA SER A 19 29.68 16.44 -15.91
C SER A 19 29.61 14.91 -15.77
N LEU A 20 29.72 14.16 -16.87
CA LEU A 20 29.69 12.69 -16.88
C LEU A 20 30.96 12.01 -16.33
N ILE A 21 32.05 12.75 -16.13
CA ILE A 21 33.29 12.24 -15.54
C ILE A 21 33.13 11.96 -14.03
N LEU A 22 32.19 12.64 -13.35
CA LEU A 22 31.98 12.52 -11.90
C LEU A 22 31.32 11.19 -11.49
N VAL A 23 30.33 10.72 -12.26
CA VAL A 23 29.64 9.43 -12.04
C VAL A 23 30.61 8.25 -12.15
N PHE A 24 31.57 8.33 -13.08
CA PHE A 24 32.60 7.30 -13.24
C PHE A 24 33.62 7.27 -12.09
N ILE A 25 33.84 8.38 -11.38
CA ILE A 25 34.69 8.43 -10.18
C ILE A 25 33.97 7.78 -8.98
N ILE A 26 32.65 7.93 -8.90
CA ILE A 26 31.81 7.29 -7.88
C ILE A 26 31.79 5.76 -8.07
N LEU A 27 31.68 5.30 -9.32
CA LEU A 27 31.74 3.88 -9.67
C LEU A 27 33.15 3.25 -9.52
N TRP A 28 34.22 4.06 -9.50
CA TRP A 28 35.58 3.58 -9.23
C TRP A 28 35.74 3.12 -7.77
N ASN A 29 35.00 3.71 -6.82
CA ASN A 29 35.10 3.38 -5.39
C ASN A 29 34.18 2.23 -4.94
N SER A 30 33.22 1.84 -5.76
CA SER A 30 32.36 0.68 -5.54
C SER A 30 32.96 -0.50 -6.31
N SER A 31 33.31 -1.59 -5.63
CA SER A 31 34.03 -2.74 -6.21
C SER A 31 33.15 -3.60 -7.13
N ILE A 32 32.52 -3.00 -8.13
CA ILE A 32 31.61 -3.66 -9.08
C ILE A 32 32.42 -4.11 -10.29
N THR A 33 32.43 -5.41 -10.56
CA THR A 33 33.10 -5.99 -11.72
C THR A 33 32.07 -6.15 -12.84
N ILE A 34 32.13 -5.30 -13.86
CA ILE A 34 31.19 -5.32 -15.00
C ILE A 34 31.84 -6.06 -16.18
N GLU A 35 31.26 -7.17 -16.63
CA GLU A 35 31.58 -7.79 -17.93
C GLU A 35 30.88 -7.03 -19.06
N THR A 36 31.66 -6.36 -19.91
CA THR A 36 31.15 -5.41 -20.92
C THR A 36 30.67 -6.08 -22.21
N LYS A 37 29.43 -5.82 -22.67
CA LYS A 37 29.02 -6.13 -24.05
C LYS A 37 28.55 -4.99 -24.95
N LYS A 38 28.16 -3.78 -24.48
CA LYS A 38 28.02 -2.57 -25.35
C LYS A 38 27.70 -1.32 -24.50
N PHE A 39 28.16 -0.14 -24.97
CA PHE A 39 27.74 1.18 -24.49
C PHE A 39 27.22 1.96 -25.70
N LEU A 40 26.06 2.62 -25.58
CA LEU A 40 25.48 3.49 -26.60
C LEU A 40 25.07 4.82 -25.93
N ILE A 41 25.39 5.95 -26.56
CA ILE A 41 24.91 7.29 -26.19
C ILE A 41 24.10 7.78 -27.39
N LYS A 42 22.79 7.93 -27.23
CA LYS A 42 21.87 8.45 -28.26
C LYS A 42 21.42 9.86 -27.83
N GLU A 43 21.10 10.69 -28.80
CA GLU A 43 20.46 11.99 -28.65
C GLU A 43 19.00 11.74 -29.05
N THR A 44 18.04 12.14 -28.21
CA THR A 44 16.60 11.81 -28.28
C THR A 44 15.80 13.09 -28.13
N THR A 45 14.70 13.22 -28.87
CA THR A 45 13.70 14.32 -28.80
C THR A 45 12.63 14.00 -27.73
N GLU A 46 11.83 14.99 -27.32
CA GLU A 46 10.73 14.79 -26.33
C GLU A 46 9.73 13.70 -26.76
N ASP A 47 9.33 13.66 -28.03
CA ASP A 47 8.47 12.58 -28.57
C ASP A 47 9.08 11.15 -28.46
N GLU A 48 10.41 11.02 -28.39
CA GLU A 48 11.06 9.72 -28.17
C GLU A 48 11.12 9.34 -26.67
N ILE A 49 10.88 10.29 -25.76
CA ILE A 49 10.80 10.09 -24.29
C ILE A 49 9.43 9.50 -23.90
N ASP A 50 8.36 9.87 -24.59
CA ASP A 50 6.99 9.39 -24.31
C ASP A 50 6.85 7.87 -24.45
N ASN A 51 7.59 7.29 -25.40
CA ASN A 51 7.64 5.83 -25.58
C ASN A 51 8.56 5.10 -24.58
N ILE A 52 9.30 5.83 -23.73
CA ILE A 52 10.25 5.27 -22.75
C ILE A 52 9.73 5.40 -21.31
N LEU A 53 8.86 6.39 -21.02
CA LEU A 53 8.25 6.60 -19.71
C LEU A 53 7.05 5.69 -19.44
N LEU A 54 6.42 5.13 -20.48
CA LEU A 54 5.45 4.05 -20.34
C LEU A 54 6.21 2.72 -20.21
N PRO A 55 6.04 1.95 -19.12
CA PRO A 55 6.79 0.72 -18.90
C PRO A 55 6.27 -0.39 -19.82
N HIS A 56 6.62 -0.36 -21.11
CA HIS A 56 6.46 -1.52 -21.97
C HIS A 56 7.70 -2.43 -21.89
N THR A 57 7.80 -3.09 -20.75
CA THR A 57 8.38 -4.42 -20.67
C THR A 57 7.42 -5.31 -19.90
N TYR A 58 6.25 -5.58 -20.50
CA TYR A 58 5.34 -6.60 -19.97
C TYR A 58 6.01 -7.96 -20.19
N GLU A 59 6.54 -8.52 -19.11
CA GLU A 59 6.66 -9.97 -19.04
C GLU A 59 5.25 -10.53 -19.21
N HIS A 60 5.08 -11.44 -20.19
CA HIS A 60 3.83 -12.12 -20.43
C HIS A 60 3.36 -12.82 -19.14
N LYS A 61 2.37 -12.27 -18.46
CA LYS A 61 1.70 -12.87 -17.31
C LYS A 61 0.23 -12.93 -17.68
N ASN A 62 -0.25 -14.12 -18.02
CA ASN A 62 -1.67 -14.31 -18.37
C ASN A 62 -2.60 -14.17 -17.17
N TYR A 63 -2.08 -13.80 -15.99
CA TYR A 63 -2.81 -13.65 -14.75
C TYR A 63 -2.31 -12.44 -13.97
N THR A 64 -3.24 -11.68 -13.41
CA THR A 64 -2.98 -10.52 -12.55
C THR A 64 -3.82 -10.61 -11.26
N LYS A 65 -3.41 -9.84 -10.25
CA LYS A 65 -4.15 -9.70 -9.00
C LYS A 65 -5.41 -8.87 -9.24
N ILE A 66 -6.57 -9.41 -8.85
CA ILE A 66 -7.85 -8.70 -8.90
C ILE A 66 -8.08 -7.95 -7.59
N SER A 67 -7.97 -8.68 -6.49
CA SER A 67 -8.30 -8.20 -5.15
C SER A 67 -7.66 -9.12 -4.10
N GLY A 68 -7.83 -8.78 -2.84
CA GLY A 68 -7.33 -9.57 -1.73
C GLY A 68 -7.28 -8.76 -0.45
N TYR A 69 -7.20 -9.46 0.67
CA TYR A 69 -6.79 -8.86 1.94
C TYR A 69 -5.27 -8.80 1.94
N ASP A 70 -4.74 -7.79 1.23
CA ASP A 70 -3.32 -7.54 1.22
C ASP A 70 -2.93 -6.78 2.49
N ASP A 71 -2.54 -7.52 3.52
CA ASP A 71 -1.95 -6.97 4.73
C ASP A 71 -0.50 -6.48 4.48
N ASN A 72 -0.28 -5.75 3.37
CA ASN A 72 0.95 -4.97 3.17
C ASN A 72 1.21 -3.98 4.32
N LEU A 73 0.25 -3.81 5.23
CA LEU A 73 0.33 -3.07 6.48
C LEU A 73 1.07 -3.80 7.62
N LYS A 74 1.83 -4.86 7.33
CA LYS A 74 2.59 -5.63 8.32
C LYS A 74 3.67 -4.78 9.02
N ASN A 75 3.50 -4.59 10.34
CA ASN A 75 4.42 -3.93 11.29
C ASN A 75 4.47 -2.39 11.25
N PHE A 76 3.39 -1.71 10.87
CA PHE A 76 3.38 -0.24 10.87
C PHE A 76 3.06 0.31 12.25
N VAL A 77 3.79 1.36 12.63
CA VAL A 77 3.55 2.09 13.88
C VAL A 77 2.84 3.39 13.50
N ALA A 78 1.54 3.45 13.75
CA ALA A 78 0.77 4.68 13.70
C ALA A 78 1.26 5.63 14.81
N GLU A 79 1.67 6.83 14.43
CA GLU A 79 2.21 7.86 15.34
C GLU A 79 1.23 9.04 15.48
N ASP A 80 0.33 9.24 14.52
CA ASP A 80 -0.76 10.22 14.58
C ASP A 80 -1.92 9.81 13.67
N ILE A 81 -3.15 10.19 14.01
CA ILE A 81 -4.37 9.93 13.23
C ILE A 81 -5.31 11.12 13.25
N LEU A 82 -6.05 11.31 12.15
CA LEU A 82 -7.17 12.25 12.12
C LEU A 82 -8.24 11.79 11.13
N VAL A 83 -9.47 12.16 11.39
CA VAL A 83 -10.56 12.06 10.42
C VAL A 83 -10.83 13.44 9.85
N LYS A 84 -11.00 13.49 8.53
CA LYS A 84 -11.52 14.67 7.84
C LYS A 84 -12.49 14.23 6.75
N ASP A 85 -13.68 14.83 6.78
CA ASP A 85 -14.79 14.50 5.88
C ASP A 85 -15.09 12.99 5.95
N ASN A 86 -14.93 12.26 4.84
CA ASN A 86 -15.13 10.81 4.78
C ASN A 86 -13.80 10.03 4.74
N PHE A 87 -12.69 10.63 5.16
CA PHE A 87 -11.37 9.98 5.10
C PHE A 87 -10.68 9.95 6.46
N LEU A 88 -10.12 8.80 6.80
CA LEU A 88 -9.21 8.60 7.92
C LEU A 88 -7.77 8.66 7.42
N PHE A 89 -6.98 9.59 7.94
CA PHE A 89 -5.57 9.77 7.63
C PHE A 89 -4.72 9.28 8.79
N ILE A 90 -3.70 8.48 8.48
CA ILE A 90 -2.80 7.88 9.46
C ILE A 90 -1.36 8.24 9.11
N ALA A 91 -0.65 8.88 10.03
CA ALA A 91 0.79 9.04 9.98
C ALA A 91 1.46 7.73 10.43
N ALA A 92 2.09 7.03 9.49
CA ALA A 92 2.76 5.76 9.73
C ALA A 92 4.29 5.93 9.65
N LYS A 93 4.97 5.53 10.72
CA LYS A 93 6.40 5.78 10.94
C LYS A 93 7.32 5.32 9.82
N THR A 94 7.08 4.18 9.17
CA THR A 94 7.97 3.68 8.11
C THR A 94 7.35 3.75 6.73
N ASP A 95 6.12 4.23 6.67
CA ASP A 95 5.18 3.91 5.58
C ASP A 95 4.46 5.15 5.05
N GLY A 96 4.77 6.30 5.65
CA GLY A 96 4.34 7.60 5.17
C GLY A 96 2.98 7.98 5.71
N MET A 97 2.09 8.42 4.82
CA MET A 97 0.70 8.71 5.13
C MET A 97 -0.17 7.63 4.52
N ILE A 98 -1.08 7.07 5.31
CA ILE A 98 -2.05 6.06 4.86
C ILE A 98 -3.44 6.69 4.92
N ILE A 99 -4.23 6.52 3.87
CA ILE A 99 -5.57 7.10 3.74
C ILE A 99 -6.59 5.96 3.63
N PHE A 100 -7.66 6.04 4.42
CA PHE A 100 -8.83 5.16 4.33
C PHE A 100 -10.07 5.97 3.98
N ASP A 101 -10.90 5.45 3.08
CA ASP A 101 -12.27 5.89 2.91
C ASP A 101 -13.12 5.25 4.02
N ILE A 102 -13.78 6.09 4.80
CA ILE A 102 -14.64 5.73 5.91
C ILE A 102 -16.09 6.17 5.69
N THR A 103 -16.48 6.44 4.44
CA THR A 103 -17.89 6.69 4.04
C THR A 103 -18.81 5.61 4.61
N ASN A 104 -18.32 4.36 4.68
CA ASN A 104 -18.87 3.33 5.55
C ASN A 104 -17.91 3.04 6.71
N SER A 105 -18.14 3.66 7.87
CA SER A 105 -17.25 3.56 9.03
C SER A 105 -17.13 2.16 9.61
N THR A 106 -18.11 1.27 9.38
CA THR A 106 -18.02 -0.14 9.79
C THR A 106 -17.25 -1.01 8.80
N SER A 107 -16.86 -0.47 7.65
CA SER A 107 -16.04 -1.13 6.65
C SER A 107 -15.07 -0.15 5.96
N PRO A 108 -14.07 0.39 6.68
CA PRO A 108 -13.05 1.24 6.10
C PRO A 108 -12.34 0.57 4.93
N VAL A 109 -12.10 1.33 3.86
CA VAL A 109 -11.40 0.86 2.64
C VAL A 109 -10.08 1.62 2.51
N LEU A 110 -8.97 0.89 2.40
CA LEU A 110 -7.66 1.51 2.13
C LEU A 110 -7.70 2.20 0.76
N VAL A 111 -7.46 3.51 0.74
CA VAL A 111 -7.50 4.37 -0.45
C VAL A 111 -6.12 4.47 -1.08
N SER A 112 -5.12 4.85 -0.27
CA SER A 112 -3.75 5.05 -0.74
C SER A 112 -2.74 4.96 0.40
N GLN A 113 -1.50 4.65 0.01
CA GLN A 113 -0.32 4.73 0.87
C GLN A 113 0.70 5.64 0.21
N PHE A 114 0.88 6.82 0.77
CA PHE A 114 1.79 7.84 0.28
C PHE A 114 3.13 7.77 1.01
N TYR A 115 4.13 7.15 0.37
CA TYR A 115 5.49 7.07 0.91
C TYR A 115 6.41 8.17 0.37
N ASN A 116 7.02 8.94 1.27
CA ASN A 116 7.90 10.07 0.91
C ASN A 116 9.39 9.85 1.22
N GLY A 117 9.78 8.61 1.54
CA GLY A 117 11.18 8.28 1.86
C GLY A 117 11.61 8.63 3.30
N GLY A 118 10.68 8.90 4.22
CA GLY A 118 10.99 9.25 5.61
C GLY A 118 9.92 8.85 6.62
N SER A 119 10.25 9.00 7.91
CA SER A 119 9.33 8.65 8.98
C SER A 119 8.37 9.78 9.32
N ILE A 120 7.07 9.56 9.12
CA ILE A 120 6.02 10.52 9.45
C ILE A 120 5.52 10.26 10.87
N HIS A 121 5.47 11.32 11.67
CA HIS A 121 5.11 11.25 13.08
C HIS A 121 3.90 12.09 13.44
N GLY A 122 3.60 13.12 12.66
CA GLY A 122 2.45 13.99 12.87
C GLY A 122 1.85 14.39 11.53
N ILE A 123 0.54 14.57 11.51
CA ILE A 123 -0.24 14.92 10.33
C ILE A 123 -1.26 15.99 10.69
N SER A 124 -1.44 16.96 9.80
CA SER A 124 -2.52 17.93 9.88
C SER A 124 -3.11 18.10 8.48
N VAL A 125 -4.43 18.16 8.37
CA VAL A 125 -5.13 18.33 7.09
C VAL A 125 -6.00 19.58 7.15
N VAL A 126 -5.79 20.49 6.21
CA VAL A 126 -6.57 21.73 6.04
C VAL A 126 -6.93 21.86 4.58
N ASP A 127 -8.23 21.97 4.28
CA ASP A 127 -8.75 21.89 2.90
C ASP A 127 -8.11 20.69 2.16
N ASP A 128 -7.76 20.83 0.89
CA ASP A 128 -7.21 19.71 0.11
C ASP A 128 -5.69 19.52 0.31
N ILE A 129 -5.14 19.91 1.46
CA ILE A 129 -3.70 19.85 1.75
C ILE A 129 -3.42 19.11 3.05
N ALA A 130 -2.57 18.08 2.97
CA ALA A 130 -1.96 17.40 4.11
C ALA A 130 -0.56 17.95 4.42
N TYR A 131 -0.28 18.15 5.70
CA TYR A 131 0.98 18.66 6.23
C TYR A 131 1.60 17.58 7.10
N LEU A 132 2.77 17.08 6.70
CA LEU A 132 3.40 15.91 7.31
C LEU A 132 4.67 16.30 8.06
N ALA A 133 4.72 16.01 9.36
CA ALA A 133 5.93 16.12 10.17
C ALA A 133 6.84 14.90 9.91
N ALA A 134 7.84 15.08 9.04
CA ALA A 134 8.78 14.04 8.65
C ALA A 134 10.07 14.13 9.49
N SER A 135 10.33 13.10 10.28
CA SER A 135 11.54 13.00 11.09
C SER A 135 12.80 13.08 10.24
N TYR A 136 13.69 14.02 10.61
CA TYR A 136 14.94 14.35 9.90
C TYR A 136 14.79 14.87 8.47
N ASN A 137 13.58 14.97 7.97
CA ASN A 137 13.24 15.38 6.60
C ASN A 137 12.30 16.59 6.55
N GLY A 138 12.01 17.22 7.70
CA GLY A 138 11.31 18.49 7.77
C GLY A 138 9.80 18.37 7.77
N VAL A 139 9.12 19.38 7.21
CA VAL A 139 7.67 19.40 7.00
C VAL A 139 7.38 19.27 5.51
N HIS A 140 6.56 18.31 5.13
CA HIS A 140 6.15 18.10 3.73
C HIS A 140 4.71 18.60 3.57
N ILE A 141 4.45 19.30 2.49
CA ILE A 141 3.14 19.86 2.15
C ILE A 141 2.65 19.10 0.92
N VAL A 142 1.56 18.39 1.08
CA VAL A 142 1.06 17.38 0.15
C VAL A 142 -0.34 17.79 -0.30
N ASN A 143 -0.53 17.99 -1.60
CA ASN A 143 -1.85 18.14 -2.19
C ASN A 143 -2.55 16.77 -2.16
N ILE A 144 -3.75 16.75 -1.59
CA ILE A 144 -4.62 15.59 -1.44
C ILE A 144 -6.01 15.83 -2.06
N SER A 145 -6.16 16.82 -2.93
CA SER A 145 -7.38 17.01 -3.75
C SER A 145 -7.76 15.72 -4.48
N ASN A 146 -6.74 14.97 -4.94
CA ASN A 146 -6.87 13.57 -5.27
C ASN A 146 -6.22 12.70 -4.17
N VAL A 147 -7.04 12.15 -3.28
CA VAL A 147 -6.59 11.26 -2.19
C VAL A 147 -5.99 9.93 -2.68
N TYR A 148 -6.25 9.52 -3.93
CA TYR A 148 -5.68 8.32 -4.54
C TYR A 148 -4.26 8.55 -5.03
N LYS A 149 -3.90 9.79 -5.38
CA LYS A 149 -2.56 10.19 -5.80
C LYS A 149 -2.10 11.47 -5.08
N PRO A 150 -1.73 11.39 -3.79
CA PRO A 150 -1.20 12.54 -3.08
C PRO A 150 0.13 13.03 -3.67
N GLU A 151 0.30 14.35 -3.81
CA GLU A 151 1.48 14.95 -4.47
C GLU A 151 2.18 15.98 -3.58
N ILE A 152 3.51 15.93 -3.50
CA ILE A 152 4.25 16.93 -2.71
C ILE A 152 4.33 18.24 -3.50
N ILE A 153 3.66 19.28 -3.00
CA ILE A 153 3.70 20.62 -3.58
C ILE A 153 4.72 21.53 -2.91
N GLY A 154 5.22 21.18 -1.71
CA GLY A 154 6.23 21.97 -1.02
C GLY A 154 6.90 21.25 0.13
N LYS A 155 8.10 21.72 0.51
CA LYS A 155 8.86 21.18 1.64
C LYS A 155 9.59 22.27 2.40
N TYR A 156 9.56 22.19 3.73
CA TYR A 156 10.50 22.87 4.60
C TYR A 156 11.49 21.84 5.14
N ILE A 157 12.79 21.96 4.83
CA ILE A 157 13.79 20.96 5.21
C ILE A 157 14.65 21.45 6.38
N GLU A 158 14.60 20.74 7.51
CA GLU A 158 15.57 20.82 8.60
C GLU A 158 15.86 19.43 9.16
N SER A 159 17.09 19.21 9.63
CA SER A 159 17.53 17.90 10.19
C SER A 159 17.07 17.67 11.64
N TYR A 160 15.94 18.25 12.04
CA TYR A 160 15.34 17.98 13.34
C TYR A 160 14.45 16.74 13.28
N TYR A 161 14.24 16.10 14.42
CA TYR A 161 13.24 15.06 14.57
C TYR A 161 11.89 15.74 14.77
N PHE A 162 11.17 16.00 13.67
CA PHE A 162 9.80 16.52 13.73
C PHE A 162 8.86 15.41 14.15
N ASN A 163 8.01 15.70 15.12
CA ASN A 163 7.11 14.72 15.72
C ASN A 163 5.65 15.15 15.75
N GLN A 164 5.36 16.44 15.64
CA GLN A 164 3.99 16.92 15.63
C GLN A 164 3.85 18.14 14.73
N ILE A 165 2.68 18.30 14.12
CA ILE A 165 2.35 19.45 13.28
C ILE A 165 0.90 19.86 13.44
N TYR A 166 0.68 21.15 13.58
CA TYR A 166 -0.65 21.76 13.56
C TYR A 166 -0.67 22.91 12.56
N VAL A 167 -1.77 23.08 11.84
CA VAL A 167 -1.92 24.15 10.84
C VAL A 167 -3.17 24.97 11.13
N GLU A 168 -3.01 26.28 11.14
CA GLU A 168 -4.11 27.24 11.30
C GLU A 168 -3.89 28.42 10.34
N GLY A 169 -4.80 28.56 9.37
CA GLY A 169 -4.66 29.53 8.29
C GLY A 169 -3.34 29.38 7.54
N ASP A 170 -2.61 30.48 7.38
CA ASP A 170 -1.31 30.50 6.66
C ASP A 170 -0.11 30.12 7.55
N PHE A 171 -0.30 29.41 8.67
CA PHE A 171 0.79 29.09 9.58
C PHE A 171 0.81 27.61 9.99
N ALA A 172 2.00 27.01 9.97
CA ALA A 172 2.24 25.69 10.57
C ALA A 172 3.05 25.81 11.85
N TYR A 173 2.70 25.04 12.86
CA TYR A 173 3.38 24.93 14.13
C TYR A 173 3.93 23.51 14.24
N ALA A 174 5.25 23.36 14.11
CA ALA A 174 5.88 22.05 14.07
C ALA A 174 6.73 21.81 15.32
N GLY A 175 6.37 20.77 16.07
CA GLY A 175 7.14 20.27 17.20
C GLY A 175 8.36 19.51 16.72
N PHE A 176 9.51 19.81 17.30
CA PHE A 176 10.78 19.19 16.92
C PHE A 176 11.62 18.79 18.13
N ASN A 177 12.44 17.76 17.92
CA ASN A 177 13.41 17.27 18.89
C ASN A 177 14.80 17.22 18.28
N LEU A 178 15.82 17.53 19.09
CA LEU A 178 17.21 17.49 18.64
C LEU A 178 17.80 16.10 18.90
N ALA A 179 18.18 15.36 17.85
CA ALA A 179 18.68 13.97 17.94
C ALA A 179 19.79 13.71 18.97
N LYS A 180 20.60 14.74 19.28
CA LYS A 180 21.79 14.64 20.13
C LYS A 180 21.65 15.30 21.50
N SER A 181 20.49 15.89 21.81
CA SER A 181 20.25 16.54 23.09
C SER A 181 18.86 16.21 23.61
N ALA A 182 18.68 16.15 24.93
CA ALA A 182 17.38 15.97 25.55
C ALA A 182 16.57 17.28 25.52
N THR A 183 16.54 17.96 24.39
CA THR A 183 15.93 19.28 24.20
C THR A 183 15.10 19.28 22.93
N GLY A 184 13.90 19.82 23.01
CA GLY A 184 12.99 20.03 21.89
C GLY A 184 12.62 21.49 21.74
N GLY A 185 11.64 21.74 20.88
CA GLY A 185 11.09 23.06 20.66
C GLY A 185 9.98 23.05 19.62
N MET A 186 9.40 24.21 19.37
CA MET A 186 8.43 24.42 18.31
C MET A 186 9.01 25.42 17.32
N ILE A 187 8.82 25.18 16.03
CA ILE A 187 9.00 26.20 15.00
C ILE A 187 7.63 26.65 14.47
N ILE A 188 7.58 27.89 14.00
CA ILE A 188 6.42 28.43 13.29
C ILE A 188 6.86 28.71 11.86
N LEU A 189 6.14 28.10 10.91
CA LEU A 189 6.32 28.28 9.48
C LEU A 189 5.23 29.20 8.93
N ASP A 190 5.61 30.09 8.03
CA ASP A 190 4.70 30.81 7.17
C ASP A 190 4.42 29.97 5.92
N LEU A 191 3.13 29.79 5.62
CA LEU A 191 2.59 28.98 4.54
C LEU A 191 1.92 29.81 3.45
N THR A 192 2.11 31.14 3.43
CA THR A 192 1.56 32.03 2.39
C THR A 192 1.94 31.52 0.99
N SER A 193 3.15 30.97 0.85
CA SER A 193 3.53 30.14 -0.29
C SER A 193 3.69 28.69 0.16
N LYS A 194 2.70 27.84 -0.17
CA LYS A 194 2.75 26.40 0.10
C LYS A 194 3.92 25.70 -0.60
N ALA A 195 4.36 26.20 -1.76
CA ALA A 195 5.53 25.67 -2.46
C ALA A 195 6.86 26.02 -1.78
N ASN A 196 6.91 27.17 -1.08
CA ASN A 196 8.12 27.69 -0.45
C ASN A 196 7.87 28.11 1.00
N PRO A 197 7.52 27.15 1.88
CA PRO A 197 7.32 27.45 3.30
C PRO A 197 8.64 27.89 3.94
N PHE A 198 8.58 28.85 4.86
CA PHE A 198 9.78 29.32 5.57
C PHE A 198 9.51 29.58 7.05
N LYS A 199 10.55 29.39 7.87
CA LYS A 199 10.46 29.59 9.32
C LYS A 199 10.43 31.07 9.66
N ILE A 200 9.41 31.48 10.40
CA ILE A 200 9.25 32.86 10.91
C ILE A 200 9.54 32.97 12.41
N GLY A 201 9.34 31.89 13.17
CA GLY A 201 9.49 31.88 14.62
C GLY A 201 10.01 30.55 15.14
N GLN A 202 10.62 30.58 16.32
CA GLN A 202 11.10 29.38 17.01
C GLN A 202 11.11 29.59 18.51
N TYR A 203 10.61 28.59 19.23
CA TYR A 203 10.78 28.43 20.67
C TYR A 203 11.60 27.17 20.95
N SER A 204 12.73 27.31 21.63
CA SER A 204 13.56 26.17 22.07
C SER A 204 14.35 26.44 23.34
N LYS A 205 14.12 27.59 23.97
CA LYS A 205 14.90 28.06 25.11
C LYS A 205 14.32 27.38 26.35
N ASP A 206 15.06 26.43 26.91
CA ASP A 206 14.77 25.76 28.19
C ASP A 206 13.71 24.65 28.18
N PHE A 207 13.26 24.18 27.00
CA PHE A 207 12.44 22.96 26.90
C PHE A 207 13.31 21.70 26.99
N ILE A 208 13.08 20.91 28.03
CA ILE A 208 13.82 19.67 28.31
C ILE A 208 12.89 18.49 28.08
N GLY A 209 13.36 17.51 27.29
CA GLY A 209 12.62 16.32 26.92
C GLY A 209 12.12 16.35 25.48
N ARG A 210 11.53 15.22 25.06
CA ARG A 210 10.82 15.11 23.79
C ARG A 210 9.49 15.86 23.92
N ILE A 211 9.16 16.72 22.95
CA ILE A 211 7.77 17.19 22.79
C ILE A 211 6.96 15.99 22.33
N GLU A 212 5.82 15.75 22.96
CA GLU A 212 4.89 14.73 22.49
C GLU A 212 3.71 15.38 21.76
N GLU A 213 3.16 16.47 22.31
CA GLU A 213 1.96 17.12 21.76
C GLU A 213 1.99 18.65 21.90
N ILE A 214 1.30 19.35 20.98
CA ILE A 214 1.09 20.81 20.99
C ILE A 214 -0.40 21.11 20.80
N THR A 215 -1.05 21.59 21.85
CA THR A 215 -2.47 21.97 21.83
C THR A 215 -2.62 23.49 21.85
N PHE A 216 -3.65 24.02 21.18
CA PHE A 216 -3.83 25.47 20.99
C PHE A 216 -5.08 26.00 21.66
N LYS A 217 -4.98 27.18 22.26
CA LYS A 217 -6.12 27.96 22.75
C LYS A 217 -5.96 29.42 22.33
N GLU A 218 -6.73 29.87 21.36
CA GLU A 218 -6.60 31.22 20.79
C GLU A 218 -5.14 31.53 20.42
N ASN A 219 -4.54 32.60 20.98
CA ASN A 219 -3.15 32.98 20.73
C ASN A 219 -2.14 32.29 21.66
N TYR A 220 -2.48 31.13 22.23
CA TYR A 220 -1.62 30.39 23.14
C TYR A 220 -1.36 28.97 22.65
N ALA A 221 -0.08 28.56 22.70
CA ALA A 221 0.33 27.18 22.44
C ALA A 221 0.71 26.50 23.76
N ILE A 222 0.13 25.34 24.03
CA ILE A 222 0.37 24.50 25.20
C ILE A 222 1.16 23.29 24.73
N ILE A 223 2.43 23.24 25.11
CA ILE A 223 3.35 22.18 24.73
C ILE A 223 3.48 21.22 25.91
N ILE A 224 3.25 19.94 25.65
CA ILE A 224 3.52 18.88 26.61
C ILE A 224 4.63 17.95 26.10
N GLY A 225 5.33 17.33 27.03
CA GLY A 225 6.42 16.44 26.70
C GLY A 225 6.88 15.56 27.85
N GLN A 226 7.88 14.73 27.57
CA GLN A 226 8.33 13.68 28.49
C GLN A 226 8.89 14.22 29.81
N ARG A 227 9.48 15.42 29.82
CA ARG A 227 10.20 15.96 30.98
C ARG A 227 9.88 17.41 31.31
N SER A 228 9.09 18.08 30.47
CA SER A 228 8.66 19.46 30.68
C SER A 228 7.37 19.70 29.92
N SER A 229 6.64 20.72 30.36
CA SER A 229 5.62 21.41 29.58
C SER A 229 6.04 22.86 29.39
N ALA A 230 5.39 23.57 28.48
CA ALA A 230 5.51 25.01 28.30
C ALA A 230 4.17 25.58 27.82
N ILE A 231 3.88 26.82 28.20
CA ILE A 231 2.75 27.58 27.68
C ILE A 231 3.33 28.82 27.02
N LEU A 232 3.00 29.05 25.76
CA LEU A 232 3.56 30.10 24.95
C LEU A 232 2.47 31.09 24.53
N ASP A 233 2.74 32.38 24.66
CA ASP A 233 2.06 33.42 23.90
C ASP A 233 2.65 33.46 22.49
N ILE A 234 1.81 33.18 21.49
CA ILE A 234 2.14 33.15 20.06
C ILE A 234 1.46 34.29 19.28
N THR A 235 1.01 35.34 19.98
CA THR A 235 0.44 36.55 19.34
C THR A 235 1.43 37.16 18.34
N ASP A 236 2.71 37.26 18.72
CA ASP A 236 3.81 37.53 17.80
C ASP A 236 4.45 36.23 17.34
N LYS A 237 3.98 35.71 16.20
CA LYS A 237 4.44 34.46 15.59
C LYS A 237 5.95 34.46 15.27
N SER A 238 6.57 35.63 15.13
CA SER A 238 8.02 35.72 14.89
C SER A 238 8.84 35.55 16.17
N ASN A 239 8.22 35.77 17.32
CA ASN A 239 8.86 35.70 18.63
C ASN A 239 7.91 35.10 19.70
N PRO A 240 7.70 33.78 19.69
CA PRO A 240 6.93 33.10 20.73
C PRO A 240 7.56 33.30 22.12
N VAL A 241 6.72 33.60 23.12
CA VAL A 241 7.18 33.90 24.49
C VAL A 241 6.59 32.91 25.49
N GLU A 242 7.44 32.27 26.29
CA GLU A 242 6.98 31.40 27.37
C GLU A 242 6.38 32.18 28.54
N LEU A 243 5.24 31.69 29.03
CA LEU A 243 4.51 32.18 30.19
C LEU A 243 4.93 31.47 31.49
N GLY A 244 4.58 32.06 32.64
CA GLY A 244 5.25 31.79 33.92
C GLY A 244 4.99 30.44 34.61
N GLU A 245 3.79 29.86 34.51
CA GLU A 245 3.46 28.60 35.17
C GLU A 245 3.41 27.42 34.18
N ARG A 246 4.25 26.42 34.42
CA ARG A 246 4.26 25.14 33.70
C ARG A 246 3.30 24.15 34.36
N LEU A 247 2.83 23.15 33.62
CA LEU A 247 2.13 22.01 34.21
C LEU A 247 3.08 21.25 35.16
N GLU A 248 2.56 20.85 36.31
CA GLU A 248 3.33 20.29 37.43
C GLU A 248 3.99 18.92 37.13
N TYR A 249 3.49 18.19 36.13
CA TYR A 249 3.83 16.78 35.88
C TYR A 249 4.78 16.58 34.69
N ILE A 250 5.44 15.43 34.69
CA ILE A 250 6.34 14.91 33.64
C ILE A 250 5.77 13.60 33.07
N TYR A 251 6.36 13.08 31.99
CA TYR A 251 5.86 11.91 31.25
C TYR A 251 4.44 12.10 30.71
N LEU A 252 4.15 13.30 30.21
CA LEU A 252 2.92 13.61 29.48
C LEU A 252 3.03 13.00 28.08
N GLN A 253 1.95 12.39 27.59
CA GLN A 253 1.92 11.60 26.34
C GLN A 253 1.10 12.30 25.26
N ASN A 254 -0.15 12.68 25.58
CA ASN A 254 -1.00 13.45 24.68
C ASN A 254 -1.94 14.38 25.47
N SER A 255 -2.57 15.32 24.80
CA SER A 255 -3.58 16.21 25.38
C SER A 255 -4.68 16.58 24.42
N PHE A 256 -5.86 16.80 24.98
CA PHE A 256 -7.03 17.27 24.24
C PHE A 256 -7.63 18.48 24.96
N LEU A 257 -7.97 19.52 24.21
CA LEU A 257 -8.62 20.72 24.75
C LEU A 257 -10.08 20.77 24.31
N ASP A 258 -10.98 20.73 25.29
CA ASP A 258 -12.40 21.02 25.08
C ASP A 258 -12.76 22.34 25.78
N GLY A 259 -12.95 23.39 24.97
CA GLY A 259 -13.23 24.75 25.45
C GLY A 259 -12.15 25.31 26.37
N ASN A 260 -12.40 25.28 27.69
CA ASN A 260 -11.47 25.75 28.72
C ASN A 260 -10.84 24.60 29.54
N ILE A 261 -11.15 23.35 29.21
CA ILE A 261 -10.69 22.19 29.98
C ILE A 261 -9.66 21.41 29.16
N LEU A 262 -8.44 21.35 29.69
CA LEU A 262 -7.35 20.58 29.10
C LEU A 262 -7.25 19.22 29.77
N TYR A 263 -7.48 18.16 29.01
CA TYR A 263 -7.30 16.78 29.42
C TYR A 263 -5.91 16.32 28.97
N VAL A 264 -5.12 15.76 29.88
CA VAL A 264 -3.74 15.36 29.61
C VAL A 264 -3.54 13.90 29.99
N ALA A 265 -3.21 13.07 28.99
CA ALA A 265 -2.75 11.72 29.19
C ALA A 265 -1.33 11.75 29.79
N ALA A 266 -1.17 11.24 31.02
CA ALA A 266 0.10 11.23 31.71
C ALA A 266 0.47 9.81 32.16
N PHE A 267 1.56 9.28 31.60
CA PHE A 267 1.97 7.86 31.64
C PHE A 267 1.72 7.15 32.99
N ILE A 268 2.41 7.58 34.06
CA ILE A 268 2.22 7.01 35.41
C ILE A 268 1.18 7.76 36.25
N TYR A 269 0.68 8.89 35.75
CA TYR A 269 -0.17 9.78 36.51
C TYR A 269 -1.66 9.63 36.19
N GLY A 270 -2.02 8.87 35.16
CA GLY A 270 -3.39 8.73 34.68
C GLY A 270 -3.80 9.94 33.84
N VAL A 271 -5.07 10.27 33.82
CA VAL A 271 -5.57 11.46 33.12
C VAL A 271 -5.62 12.64 34.09
N LEU A 272 -4.90 13.70 33.75
CA LEU A 272 -4.88 14.97 34.48
C LEU A 272 -5.85 15.93 33.79
N ILE A 273 -6.71 16.60 34.57
CA ILE A 273 -7.71 17.52 34.03
C ILE A 273 -7.44 18.91 34.60
N TYR A 274 -7.19 19.87 33.71
CA TYR A 274 -6.89 21.24 34.05
C TYR A 274 -7.99 22.19 33.58
N ASP A 275 -8.41 23.11 34.45
CA ASP A 275 -9.10 24.32 34.04
C ASP A 275 -8.05 25.35 33.60
N ILE A 276 -8.08 25.67 32.31
CA ILE A 276 -7.20 26.65 31.66
C ILE A 276 -7.95 27.91 31.26
N THR A 277 -9.04 28.26 31.94
CA THR A 277 -9.72 29.56 31.79
C THR A 277 -8.72 30.71 31.92
N ASN A 278 -7.79 30.61 32.87
CA ASN A 278 -6.59 31.45 32.91
C ASN A 278 -5.36 30.66 32.44
N VAL A 279 -4.95 30.89 31.18
CA VAL A 279 -3.84 30.18 30.54
C VAL A 279 -2.49 30.47 31.21
N GLU A 280 -2.32 31.62 31.85
CA GLU A 280 -1.09 31.95 32.60
C GLU A 280 -0.96 31.20 33.93
N SER A 281 -2.05 30.62 34.43
CA SER A 281 -2.09 29.86 35.69
C SER A 281 -3.09 28.69 35.63
N PRO A 282 -2.77 27.63 34.85
CA PRO A 282 -3.59 26.42 34.76
C PRO A 282 -3.86 25.82 36.13
N GLN A 283 -5.11 25.45 36.40
CA GLN A 283 -5.50 24.83 37.67
C GLN A 283 -5.81 23.35 37.46
N LEU A 284 -5.09 22.46 38.13
CA LEU A 284 -5.46 21.04 38.17
C LEU A 284 -6.76 20.88 38.96
N ILE A 285 -7.85 20.47 38.31
CA ILE A 285 -9.17 20.32 38.93
C ILE A 285 -9.52 18.87 39.25
N ALA A 286 -8.98 17.91 38.51
CA ALA A 286 -9.19 16.49 38.77
C ALA A 286 -8.04 15.62 38.26
N ARG A 287 -8.03 14.39 38.77
CA ARG A 287 -7.12 13.32 38.34
C ARG A 287 -7.86 12.00 38.33
N PHE A 288 -7.89 11.33 37.19
CA PHE A 288 -8.41 9.98 37.06
C PHE A 288 -7.24 8.98 36.95
N GLN A 289 -7.15 8.02 37.87
CA GLN A 289 -5.96 7.14 38.01
C GLN A 289 -6.31 5.66 38.16
N GLU A 290 -7.50 5.20 37.78
CA GLU A 290 -7.89 3.79 37.95
C GLU A 290 -7.09 2.87 37.01
N GLY A 291 -5.88 2.48 37.41
CA GLY A 291 -5.04 1.49 36.72
C GLY A 291 -4.59 1.86 35.32
N SER A 292 -4.87 3.08 34.84
CA SER A 292 -4.66 3.48 33.45
C SER A 292 -3.21 3.90 33.19
N ASN A 293 -2.66 3.43 32.06
CA ASN A 293 -1.41 3.91 31.48
C ASN A 293 -1.74 4.61 30.14
N PRO A 294 -2.29 5.84 30.20
CA PRO A 294 -2.85 6.48 29.02
C PRO A 294 -1.74 6.87 28.04
N GLN A 295 -1.94 6.54 26.77
CA GLN A 295 -1.09 6.93 25.64
C GLN A 295 -1.72 8.09 24.89
N ASP A 296 -3.01 7.94 24.56
CA ASP A 296 -3.76 8.91 23.79
C ASP A 296 -5.11 9.24 24.44
N ILE A 297 -5.66 10.41 24.11
CA ILE A 297 -6.92 10.92 24.64
C ILE A 297 -7.66 11.77 23.60
N TYR A 298 -8.94 11.47 23.42
CA TYR A 298 -9.88 12.24 22.61
C TYR A 298 -11.14 12.53 23.45
N VAL A 299 -11.74 13.71 23.30
CA VAL A 299 -12.95 14.06 24.07
C VAL A 299 -14.05 14.53 23.11
N GLU A 300 -15.20 13.89 23.20
CA GLU A 300 -16.39 14.25 22.42
C GLU A 300 -17.64 14.03 23.26
N ASN A 301 -18.61 14.95 23.16
CA ASN A 301 -19.94 14.78 23.75
C ASN A 301 -19.93 14.39 25.25
N ASP A 302 -19.12 15.09 26.05
CA ASP A 302 -18.93 14.85 27.49
C ASP A 302 -18.30 13.48 27.85
N VAL A 303 -17.70 12.78 26.87
CA VAL A 303 -17.00 11.50 27.07
C VAL A 303 -15.54 11.63 26.64
N ALA A 304 -14.63 11.19 27.51
CA ALA A 304 -13.21 11.06 27.20
C ALA A 304 -12.89 9.61 26.84
N TYR A 305 -12.40 9.42 25.61
CA TYR A 305 -11.91 8.17 25.04
C TYR A 305 -10.41 8.10 25.20
N ILE A 306 -9.92 7.10 25.93
CA ILE A 306 -8.52 7.02 26.33
C ILE A 306 -7.97 5.68 25.89
N ILE A 307 -6.83 5.73 25.20
CA ILE A 307 -6.05 4.52 24.94
C ILE A 307 -5.14 4.25 26.13
N SER A 308 -5.43 3.16 26.84
CA SER A 308 -4.70 2.74 28.03
C SER A 308 -3.93 1.46 27.74
N LYS A 309 -2.61 1.47 27.92
CA LYS A 309 -1.77 0.28 27.69
C LYS A 309 -2.20 -0.94 28.55
N LEU A 310 -2.87 -0.70 29.68
CA LEU A 310 -3.29 -1.76 30.60
C LEU A 310 -4.77 -2.15 30.47
N LEU A 311 -5.61 -1.27 29.93
CA LEU A 311 -7.07 -1.44 29.93
C LEU A 311 -7.70 -1.38 28.53
N GLY A 312 -6.88 -1.21 27.48
CA GLY A 312 -7.33 -1.04 26.11
C GLY A 312 -8.03 0.31 25.90
N LEU A 313 -9.17 0.32 25.20
CA LEU A 313 -10.02 1.50 25.07
C LEU A 313 -10.80 1.73 26.37
N LEU A 314 -10.58 2.88 27.01
CA LEU A 314 -11.19 3.29 28.28
C LEU A 314 -12.09 4.51 28.04
N LEU A 315 -13.37 4.42 28.43
CA LEU A 315 -14.34 5.51 28.31
C LEU A 315 -14.62 6.10 29.70
N ILE A 316 -14.55 7.42 29.80
CA ILE A 316 -14.76 8.18 31.04
C ILE A 316 -15.81 9.26 30.81
N ASP A 317 -16.81 9.31 31.68
CA ASP A 317 -17.75 10.43 31.78
C ASP A 317 -17.04 11.65 32.35
N VAL A 318 -17.02 12.72 31.56
CA VAL A 318 -16.43 14.01 31.91
C VAL A 318 -17.46 15.15 31.88
N THR A 319 -18.75 14.83 31.98
CA THR A 319 -19.85 15.83 32.13
C THR A 319 -19.58 16.80 33.28
N ASP A 320 -18.98 16.30 34.37
CA ASP A 320 -18.34 17.11 35.41
C ASP A 320 -16.83 16.83 35.40
N PRO A 321 -16.02 17.67 34.74
CA PRO A 321 -14.58 17.47 34.64
C PRO A 321 -13.85 17.51 35.99
N SER A 322 -14.49 18.04 37.06
CA SER A 322 -13.94 18.02 38.41
C SER A 322 -14.15 16.68 39.13
N ASN A 323 -15.01 15.82 38.60
CA ASN A 323 -15.33 14.51 39.16
C ASN A 323 -15.55 13.46 38.04
N PRO A 324 -14.51 13.12 37.27
CA PRO A 324 -14.60 12.15 36.18
C PRO A 324 -14.91 10.74 36.71
N THR A 325 -15.72 9.97 35.98
CA THR A 325 -16.08 8.59 36.37
C THR A 325 -15.94 7.61 35.21
N MET A 326 -15.47 6.39 35.49
CA MET A 326 -15.35 5.35 34.46
C MET A 326 -16.73 4.89 33.99
N LEU A 327 -16.94 4.86 32.67
CA LEU A 327 -18.13 4.30 32.04
C LEU A 327 -17.92 2.82 31.72
N SER A 328 -16.90 2.54 30.90
CA SER A 328 -16.60 1.20 30.40
C SER A 328 -15.13 1.08 29.99
N ASN A 329 -14.69 -0.15 29.74
CA ASN A 329 -13.46 -0.45 29.04
C ASN A 329 -13.59 -1.80 28.32
N ASP A 330 -12.81 -2.01 27.27
CA ASP A 330 -12.85 -3.26 26.50
C ASP A 330 -12.06 -4.42 27.15
N ASN A 331 -11.30 -4.17 28.22
CA ASN A 331 -10.37 -5.09 28.88
C ASN A 331 -9.33 -5.74 27.94
N ARG A 332 -9.09 -5.17 26.75
CA ARG A 332 -8.12 -5.64 25.77
C ARG A 332 -6.83 -4.85 25.93
N GLY A 333 -6.19 -5.02 27.09
CA GLY A 333 -4.91 -4.40 27.38
C GLY A 333 -3.80 -5.07 26.58
N ASP A 334 -3.45 -4.47 25.42
CA ASP A 334 -2.11 -4.45 24.83
C ASP A 334 -2.08 -3.52 23.60
N SER A 335 -0.88 -3.08 23.20
CA SER A 335 -0.49 -2.52 21.89
C SER A 335 -1.25 -1.33 21.27
N LYS A 336 -2.37 -0.84 21.82
CA LYS A 336 -3.13 0.29 21.26
C LYS A 336 -2.37 1.61 21.39
N THR A 337 -2.39 2.43 20.35
CA THR A 337 -1.60 3.66 20.29
C THR A 337 -2.43 4.93 20.23
N LEU A 338 -3.48 4.98 19.41
CA LEU A 338 -4.21 6.23 19.12
C LEU A 338 -5.72 6.02 19.07
N VAL A 339 -6.50 7.08 19.32
CA VAL A 339 -7.97 7.10 19.21
C VAL A 339 -8.48 8.38 18.57
N TRP A 340 -9.41 8.22 17.62
CA TRP A 340 -10.22 9.31 17.07
C TRP A 340 -11.69 8.89 17.08
N VAL A 341 -12.60 9.80 17.41
CA VAL A 341 -14.04 9.52 17.39
C VAL A 341 -14.72 10.44 16.39
N GLU A 342 -15.57 9.85 15.54
CA GLU A 342 -16.38 10.57 14.57
C GLU A 342 -17.71 9.81 14.37
N ASN A 343 -18.85 10.50 14.44
CA ASN A 343 -20.18 9.94 14.14
C ASN A 343 -20.51 8.63 14.90
N ASP A 344 -20.34 8.62 16.22
CA ASP A 344 -20.55 7.44 17.09
C ASP A 344 -19.58 6.26 16.84
N TYR A 345 -18.51 6.45 16.05
CA TYR A 345 -17.48 5.43 15.82
C TYR A 345 -16.11 5.87 16.33
N ALA A 346 -15.47 5.01 17.12
CA ALA A 346 -14.11 5.20 17.59
C ALA A 346 -13.12 4.39 16.74
N PHE A 347 -12.25 5.09 16.01
CA PHE A 347 -11.14 4.55 15.24
C PHE A 347 -9.93 4.42 16.16
N VAL A 348 -9.41 3.20 16.31
CA VAL A 348 -8.33 2.87 17.24
C VAL A 348 -7.23 2.16 16.49
N THR A 349 -6.00 2.63 16.59
CA THR A 349 -4.83 1.96 16.00
C THR A 349 -4.08 1.14 17.04
N GLU A 350 -3.48 0.02 16.62
CA GLU A 350 -2.69 -0.87 17.47
C GLU A 350 -1.35 -1.22 16.80
N THR A 351 -0.28 -1.46 17.57
CA THR A 351 1.03 -1.89 17.04
C THR A 351 1.01 -3.31 16.45
N THR A 352 -0.05 -4.07 16.69
CA THR A 352 -0.26 -5.47 16.24
C THR A 352 -1.54 -5.66 15.42
N GLU A 353 -2.52 -4.77 15.57
CA GLU A 353 -3.80 -4.78 14.83
C GLU A 353 -3.98 -3.37 14.24
N PHE A 354 -3.69 -3.22 12.95
CA PHE A 354 -3.47 -1.91 12.33
C PHE A 354 -4.60 -0.89 12.59
N LEU A 355 -5.87 -1.29 12.41
CA LEU A 355 -7.04 -0.44 12.63
C LEU A 355 -8.24 -1.21 13.18
N GLN A 356 -8.74 -0.82 14.34
CA GLN A 356 -10.00 -1.26 14.92
C GLN A 356 -11.04 -0.14 14.84
N VAL A 357 -12.30 -0.49 14.61
CA VAL A 357 -13.43 0.46 14.74
C VAL A 357 -14.41 -0.09 15.77
N TYR A 358 -14.74 0.75 16.74
CA TYR A 358 -15.75 0.48 17.75
C TYR A 358 -16.99 1.34 17.48
N ASP A 359 -18.17 0.73 17.51
CA ASP A 359 -19.43 1.47 17.69
C ASP A 359 -19.51 1.89 19.16
N VAL A 360 -19.53 3.20 19.39
CA VAL A 360 -19.58 3.83 20.71
C VAL A 360 -20.90 4.57 20.95
N SER A 361 -21.94 4.27 20.16
CA SER A 361 -23.28 4.83 20.36
C SER A 361 -23.87 4.49 21.74
N ASP A 362 -23.50 3.34 22.33
CA ASP A 362 -23.66 3.04 23.76
C ASP A 362 -22.31 3.03 24.48
N ASN A 363 -21.97 4.16 25.10
CA ASN A 363 -20.72 4.34 25.86
C ASN A 363 -20.54 3.37 27.05
N LEU A 364 -21.60 2.69 27.50
CA LEU A 364 -21.51 1.66 28.54
C LEU A 364 -21.08 0.30 27.97
N GLN A 365 -21.29 0.08 26.67
CA GLN A 365 -21.03 -1.17 25.96
C GLN A 365 -20.48 -0.88 24.56
N PRO A 366 -19.25 -0.34 24.43
CA PRO A 366 -18.63 -0.16 23.12
C PRO A 366 -18.46 -1.52 22.42
N GLU A 367 -18.90 -1.62 21.17
CA GLU A 367 -18.87 -2.86 20.39
C GLU A 367 -17.79 -2.78 19.30
N LEU A 368 -16.87 -3.75 19.25
CA LEU A 368 -15.93 -3.84 18.13
C LEU A 368 -16.69 -4.26 16.86
N VAL A 369 -16.79 -3.38 15.88
CA VAL A 369 -17.51 -3.62 14.60
C VAL A 369 -16.58 -3.90 13.44
N TYR A 370 -15.30 -3.52 13.55
CA TYR A 370 -14.29 -3.77 12.52
C TYR A 370 -12.91 -3.98 13.16
N ASN A 371 -12.10 -4.90 12.61
CA ASN A 371 -10.73 -5.14 13.09
C ASN A 371 -9.77 -5.54 11.97
N MET A 372 -9.02 -4.61 11.41
CA MET A 372 -7.89 -4.90 10.53
C MET A 372 -6.71 -5.43 11.35
N SER A 373 -6.77 -6.71 11.72
CA SER A 373 -5.62 -7.44 12.28
C SER A 373 -4.55 -7.60 11.20
N THR A 374 -3.27 -7.55 11.57
CA THR A 374 -2.24 -8.15 10.71
C THR A 374 -2.40 -9.65 10.85
N SER A 375 -2.90 -10.30 9.81
CA SER A 375 -3.09 -11.73 9.82
C SER A 375 -1.75 -12.46 10.03
N GLY A 376 -1.83 -13.65 10.60
CA GLY A 376 -0.75 -14.62 10.59
C GLY A 376 -0.41 -15.13 9.17
N PHE A 377 0.21 -16.31 9.11
CA PHE A 377 0.45 -17.01 7.85
C PHE A 377 -0.85 -17.73 7.45
N SER A 378 -1.39 -17.43 6.28
CA SER A 378 -2.53 -18.17 5.74
C SER A 378 -2.11 -19.57 5.31
N GLU A 379 -2.71 -20.60 5.90
CA GLU A 379 -2.30 -22.00 5.76
C GLU A 379 -3.26 -22.83 4.87
N GLU A 380 -4.56 -22.52 4.88
CA GLU A 380 -5.58 -23.32 4.18
C GLU A 380 -6.84 -22.54 3.82
N ILE A 381 -7.56 -22.97 2.77
CA ILE A 381 -8.80 -22.34 2.31
C ILE A 381 -9.94 -23.36 2.14
N ALA A 382 -11.10 -23.04 2.72
CA ALA A 382 -12.37 -23.70 2.41
C ALA A 382 -13.40 -22.71 1.85
N ASN A 383 -14.52 -23.20 1.32
CA ASN A 383 -15.61 -22.35 0.84
C ASN A 383 -16.98 -23.04 0.91
N ASN A 384 -18.04 -22.25 0.80
CA ASN A 384 -19.41 -22.73 0.66
C ASN A 384 -20.13 -22.21 -0.60
N GLY A 385 -19.37 -21.67 -1.55
CA GLY A 385 -19.90 -20.93 -2.70
C GLY A 385 -19.75 -19.42 -2.53
N ASP A 386 -20.51 -18.82 -1.63
CA ASP A 386 -20.55 -17.35 -1.47
C ASP A 386 -19.52 -16.84 -0.48
N TYR A 387 -18.99 -17.72 0.37
CA TYR A 387 -18.01 -17.40 1.39
C TYR A 387 -16.78 -18.28 1.25
N VAL A 388 -15.64 -17.67 1.53
CA VAL A 388 -14.33 -18.30 1.68
C VAL A 388 -13.94 -18.24 3.15
N PHE A 389 -13.39 -19.34 3.65
CA PHE A 389 -12.90 -19.51 5.01
C PHE A 389 -11.39 -19.69 4.94
N VAL A 390 -10.64 -18.76 5.50
CA VAL A 390 -9.18 -18.73 5.42
C VAL A 390 -8.62 -19.03 6.79
N ALA A 391 -7.87 -20.12 6.92
CA ALA A 391 -7.15 -20.46 8.13
C ALA A 391 -5.89 -19.60 8.23
N ASP A 392 -5.85 -18.72 9.23
CA ASP A 392 -4.83 -17.70 9.40
C ASP A 392 -4.06 -17.95 10.70
N ASP A 393 -3.11 -18.89 10.68
CA ASP A 393 -2.22 -19.28 11.79
C ASP A 393 -2.74 -18.87 13.20
N TYR A 394 -2.22 -17.77 13.76
CA TYR A 394 -2.60 -17.25 15.09
C TYR A 394 -3.88 -16.38 15.14
N GLY A 395 -4.37 -15.90 14.00
CA GLY A 395 -5.61 -15.11 13.85
C GLY A 395 -6.89 -15.97 13.89
N GLY A 396 -6.76 -17.26 13.59
CA GLY A 396 -7.86 -18.24 13.63
C GLY A 396 -8.42 -18.52 12.25
N VAL A 397 -9.70 -18.23 12.03
CA VAL A 397 -10.35 -18.37 10.71
C VAL A 397 -11.06 -17.09 10.32
N GLU A 398 -10.65 -16.52 9.20
CA GLU A 398 -11.34 -15.40 8.57
C GLU A 398 -12.47 -15.90 7.68
N ILE A 399 -13.62 -15.23 7.74
CA ILE A 399 -14.79 -15.53 6.93
C ILE A 399 -15.01 -14.38 5.97
N ILE A 400 -14.80 -14.63 4.68
CA ILE A 400 -14.80 -13.63 3.63
C ILE A 400 -15.96 -13.91 2.68
N ASN A 401 -16.89 -12.97 2.55
CA ASN A 401 -17.90 -12.96 1.51
C ASN A 401 -17.26 -12.60 0.16
N THR A 402 -17.38 -13.50 -0.80
CA THR A 402 -16.82 -13.35 -2.16
C THR A 402 -17.92 -13.21 -3.22
N THR A 403 -19.13 -12.86 -2.81
CA THR A 403 -20.24 -12.53 -3.74
C THR A 403 -19.83 -11.36 -4.64
N ASN A 404 -19.19 -10.34 -4.07
CA ASN A 404 -18.49 -9.31 -4.84
C ASN A 404 -17.01 -9.71 -4.95
N LYS A 405 -16.61 -10.15 -6.14
CA LYS A 405 -15.25 -10.65 -6.41
C LYS A 405 -14.21 -9.51 -6.50
N MET A 406 -14.64 -8.31 -6.90
CA MET A 406 -13.78 -7.11 -6.92
C MET A 406 -13.52 -6.59 -5.52
N PHE A 407 -14.54 -6.70 -4.65
CA PHE A 407 -14.50 -6.19 -3.29
C PHE A 407 -14.95 -7.29 -2.32
N PRO A 408 -14.09 -8.31 -2.07
CA PRO A 408 -14.39 -9.31 -1.07
C PRO A 408 -14.51 -8.63 0.31
N GLU A 409 -15.50 -9.05 1.09
CA GLU A 409 -15.84 -8.45 2.39
C GLU A 409 -15.66 -9.47 3.52
N ARG A 410 -14.81 -9.19 4.49
CA ARG A 410 -14.63 -10.02 5.67
C ARG A 410 -15.82 -9.78 6.61
N VAL A 411 -16.61 -10.83 6.79
CA VAL A 411 -17.87 -10.81 7.54
C VAL A 411 -17.67 -11.17 9.00
N ALA A 412 -16.70 -12.03 9.31
CA ALA A 412 -16.39 -12.41 10.68
C ALA A 412 -14.98 -12.99 10.80
N VAL A 413 -14.50 -13.10 12.04
CA VAL A 413 -13.31 -13.86 12.41
C VAL A 413 -13.67 -14.79 13.56
N TYR A 414 -13.30 -16.07 13.45
CA TYR A 414 -13.31 -17.01 14.56
C TYR A 414 -11.89 -17.15 15.11
N SER A 415 -11.61 -16.56 16.28
CA SER A 415 -10.27 -16.56 16.88
C SER A 415 -10.09 -17.67 17.92
N GLU A 416 -8.93 -18.33 17.90
CA GLU A 416 -8.45 -19.25 18.96
C GLU A 416 -7.08 -18.79 19.46
N PRO A 417 -7.04 -17.97 20.54
CA PRO A 417 -5.82 -17.30 20.97
C PRO A 417 -4.67 -18.26 21.29
N ASN A 418 -3.45 -17.91 20.85
CA ASN A 418 -2.20 -18.62 21.10
C ASN A 418 -2.07 -20.00 20.45
N SER A 419 -2.80 -20.28 19.37
CA SER A 419 -2.70 -21.55 18.66
C SER A 419 -2.95 -21.42 17.16
N SER A 420 -2.25 -22.22 16.37
CA SER A 420 -2.29 -22.23 14.91
C SER A 420 -3.47 -23.07 14.38
N ILE A 421 -4.18 -22.58 13.37
CA ILE A 421 -5.12 -23.37 12.56
C ILE A 421 -4.42 -23.78 11.25
N CYS A 422 -4.24 -25.09 11.02
CA CYS A 422 -3.51 -25.62 9.87
C CYS A 422 -4.40 -26.17 8.74
N ASP A 423 -5.69 -26.39 9.04
CA ASP A 423 -6.66 -26.89 8.07
C ASP A 423 -8.07 -26.46 8.47
N VAL A 424 -8.90 -26.25 7.46
CA VAL A 424 -10.31 -25.89 7.57
C VAL A 424 -11.12 -26.69 6.56
N VAL A 425 -12.17 -27.36 7.03
CA VAL A 425 -13.16 -28.01 6.18
C VAL A 425 -14.55 -27.50 6.51
N TYR A 426 -15.27 -27.06 5.47
CA TYR A 426 -16.66 -26.65 5.57
C TYR A 426 -17.62 -27.79 5.20
N TRP A 427 -18.63 -28.03 6.04
CA TRP A 427 -19.77 -28.87 5.68
C TRP A 427 -21.02 -28.52 6.50
N ASN A 428 -22.13 -28.24 5.80
CA ASN A 428 -23.47 -28.06 6.39
C ASN A 428 -23.48 -27.07 7.58
N ASP A 429 -23.16 -25.79 7.29
CA ASP A 429 -23.09 -24.69 8.27
C ASP A 429 -22.16 -24.97 9.46
N THR A 430 -21.16 -25.83 9.26
CA THR A 430 -20.18 -26.20 10.27
C THR A 430 -18.78 -26.15 9.69
N LEU A 431 -17.85 -25.54 10.42
CA LEU A 431 -16.42 -25.59 10.15
C LEU A 431 -15.75 -26.63 11.07
N PHE A 432 -14.91 -27.46 10.48
CA PHE A 432 -14.01 -28.38 11.17
C PHE A 432 -12.60 -27.83 11.04
N LEU A 433 -12.02 -27.40 12.15
CA LEU A 433 -10.73 -26.72 12.19
C LEU A 433 -9.70 -27.63 12.83
N VAL A 434 -8.55 -27.78 12.19
CA VAL A 434 -7.41 -28.48 12.76
C VAL A 434 -6.51 -27.49 13.45
N ASN A 435 -6.33 -27.66 14.75
CA ASN A 435 -5.53 -26.77 15.58
C ASN A 435 -4.35 -27.54 16.20
N GLU A 436 -3.12 -27.04 16.01
CA GLU A 436 -1.91 -27.77 16.41
C GLU A 436 -1.87 -28.16 17.90
N LYS A 437 -2.41 -27.32 18.78
CA LYS A 437 -2.41 -27.56 20.23
C LYS A 437 -3.73 -28.13 20.76
N SER A 438 -4.84 -27.73 20.15
CA SER A 438 -6.19 -28.01 20.67
C SER A 438 -6.85 -29.21 20.02
N GLY A 439 -6.24 -29.80 18.98
CA GLY A 439 -6.84 -30.90 18.23
C GLY A 439 -7.85 -30.40 17.20
N LEU A 440 -8.94 -31.14 17.05
CA LEU A 440 -10.07 -30.76 16.21
C LEU A 440 -11.00 -29.80 16.96
N ILE A 441 -11.33 -28.68 16.34
CA ILE A 441 -12.33 -27.71 16.80
C ILE A 441 -13.52 -27.73 15.85
N ILE A 442 -14.74 -27.76 16.38
CA ILE A 442 -15.98 -27.79 15.60
C ILE A 442 -16.74 -26.50 15.86
N VAL A 443 -17.00 -25.73 14.81
CA VAL A 443 -17.61 -24.39 14.88
C VAL A 443 -18.90 -24.36 14.06
N ASN A 444 -20.00 -23.90 14.66
CA ASN A 444 -21.24 -23.61 13.95
C ASN A 444 -21.14 -22.22 13.30
N ILE A 445 -21.53 -22.14 12.04
CA ILE A 445 -21.58 -20.89 11.28
C ILE A 445 -22.96 -20.68 10.66
N THR A 446 -24.03 -21.20 11.28
CA THR A 446 -25.40 -20.93 10.84
C THR A 446 -25.71 -19.43 10.89
N ASP A 447 -25.16 -18.73 11.88
CA ASP A 447 -25.00 -17.27 11.83
C ASP A 447 -23.55 -16.95 11.45
N ILE A 448 -23.34 -16.57 10.19
CA ILE A 448 -21.99 -16.37 9.64
C ILE A 448 -21.27 -15.15 10.24
N SER A 449 -22.03 -14.19 10.78
CA SER A 449 -21.49 -13.01 11.45
C SER A 449 -21.03 -13.31 12.88
N SER A 450 -21.46 -14.44 13.44
CA SER A 450 -21.16 -14.84 14.81
C SER A 450 -20.85 -16.34 14.91
N PRO A 451 -19.68 -16.78 14.42
CA PRO A 451 -19.27 -18.18 14.49
C PRO A 451 -19.16 -18.67 15.95
N GLN A 452 -19.71 -19.85 16.26
CA GLN A 452 -19.79 -20.38 17.63
C GLN A 452 -19.14 -21.76 17.77
N LYS A 453 -18.20 -21.91 18.70
CA LYS A 453 -17.61 -23.22 19.04
C LYS A 453 -18.68 -24.16 19.61
N ILE A 454 -18.84 -25.34 19.00
CA ILE A 454 -19.79 -26.38 19.40
C ILE A 454 -19.10 -27.43 20.28
N ALA A 455 -17.92 -27.89 19.85
CA ALA A 455 -17.20 -28.98 20.44
C ALA A 455 -15.72 -28.91 20.10
N ASN A 456 -14.91 -29.70 20.80
CA ASN A 456 -13.54 -29.98 20.45
C ASN A 456 -13.23 -31.46 20.71
N TRP A 457 -12.18 -31.95 20.06
CA TRP A 457 -11.64 -33.28 20.27
C TRP A 457 -10.11 -33.18 20.29
N THR A 458 -9.44 -33.91 21.19
CA THR A 458 -7.97 -34.04 21.21
C THR A 458 -7.53 -35.39 21.80
N ASN A 459 -6.43 -35.96 21.30
CA ASN A 459 -5.69 -37.10 21.87
C ASN A 459 -4.30 -36.69 22.40
N GLY A 460 -3.88 -35.43 22.25
CA GLY A 460 -2.54 -34.95 22.59
C GLY A 460 -1.44 -35.24 21.56
N GLY A 461 -1.77 -35.57 20.31
CA GLY A 461 -0.84 -35.67 19.19
C GLY A 461 -0.66 -34.34 18.44
N GLU A 462 -0.17 -34.43 17.20
CA GLU A 462 0.15 -33.28 16.32
C GLU A 462 -0.72 -33.33 15.05
N PRO A 463 -1.97 -32.83 15.11
CA PRO A 463 -2.88 -32.93 13.98
C PRO A 463 -2.44 -32.01 12.82
N ARG A 464 -2.64 -32.44 11.57
CA ARG A 464 -2.16 -31.72 10.38
C ARG A 464 -3.29 -31.35 9.41
N LYS A 465 -4.00 -32.34 8.87
CA LYS A 465 -5.06 -32.18 7.87
C LYS A 465 -6.29 -33.01 8.21
N ILE A 466 -7.42 -32.68 7.60
CA ILE A 466 -8.70 -33.36 7.83
C ILE A 466 -9.46 -33.56 6.53
N ALA A 467 -9.97 -34.77 6.33
CA ALA A 467 -10.93 -35.06 5.27
C ALA A 467 -12.30 -35.44 5.85
N TYR A 468 -13.37 -35.06 5.15
CA TYR A 468 -14.74 -35.39 5.52
C TYR A 468 -15.38 -36.36 4.51
N ALA A 469 -15.98 -37.46 4.99
CA ALA A 469 -16.85 -38.31 4.18
C ALA A 469 -17.85 -39.11 5.04
N ASP A 470 -19.11 -39.18 4.61
CA ASP A 470 -20.16 -40.04 5.17
C ASP A 470 -20.40 -39.90 6.69
N ASN A 471 -20.36 -38.67 7.24
CA ASN A 471 -20.40 -38.37 8.69
C ASN A 471 -19.18 -38.88 9.49
N TYR A 472 -18.05 -39.09 8.81
CA TYR A 472 -16.77 -39.35 9.45
C TYR A 472 -15.75 -38.30 9.05
N LEU A 473 -14.93 -37.92 10.01
CA LEU A 473 -13.71 -37.15 9.79
C LEU A 473 -12.52 -38.10 9.81
N TYR A 474 -11.55 -37.84 8.95
CA TYR A 474 -10.27 -38.54 8.90
C TYR A 474 -9.21 -37.48 9.20
N LEU A 475 -8.83 -37.41 10.46
CA LEU A 475 -7.84 -36.46 10.96
C LEU A 475 -6.46 -37.10 10.82
N THR A 476 -5.55 -36.46 10.08
CA THR A 476 -4.14 -36.85 10.09
C THR A 476 -3.46 -36.24 11.31
N ASP A 477 -2.61 -37.04 11.93
CA ASP A 477 -1.79 -36.71 13.07
C ASP A 477 -0.38 -37.20 12.81
N TYR A 478 0.59 -36.31 12.92
CA TYR A 478 1.98 -36.60 12.61
C TYR A 478 2.56 -37.73 13.49
N LEU A 479 2.12 -37.83 14.74
CA LEU A 479 2.61 -38.83 15.70
C LEU A 479 1.73 -40.09 15.70
N GLU A 480 0.42 -39.92 15.56
CA GLU A 480 -0.56 -41.00 15.76
C GLU A 480 -1.08 -41.63 14.45
N GLY A 481 -0.96 -40.97 13.31
CA GLY A 481 -1.36 -41.45 11.99
C GLY A 481 -2.70 -40.93 11.51
N VAL A 482 -3.68 -41.81 11.24
CA VAL A 482 -5.00 -41.37 10.78
C VAL A 482 -6.07 -41.78 11.78
N GLU A 483 -6.81 -40.80 12.28
CA GLU A 483 -7.91 -41.01 13.20
C GLU A 483 -9.25 -40.87 12.48
N ILE A 484 -10.06 -41.91 12.59
CA ILE A 484 -11.41 -41.94 12.05
C ILE A 484 -12.37 -41.57 13.16
N ILE A 485 -12.98 -40.39 13.05
CA ILE A 485 -13.86 -39.81 14.07
C ILE A 485 -15.28 -39.79 13.53
N ASN A 486 -16.22 -40.38 14.25
CA ASN A 486 -17.65 -40.30 13.92
C ASN A 486 -18.22 -38.97 14.41
N ILE A 487 -18.89 -38.25 13.51
CA ILE A 487 -19.51 -36.96 13.77
C ILE A 487 -21.03 -36.95 13.51
N THR A 488 -21.68 -38.11 13.60
CA THR A 488 -23.15 -38.21 13.55
C THR A 488 -23.80 -37.33 14.63
N ASP A 489 -23.15 -37.19 15.79
CA ASP A 489 -23.44 -36.16 16.78
C ASP A 489 -22.22 -35.22 16.88
N ILE A 490 -22.28 -34.10 16.16
CA ILE A 490 -21.20 -33.09 16.11
C ILE A 490 -20.88 -32.48 17.49
N LYS A 491 -21.77 -32.60 18.48
CA LYS A 491 -21.52 -32.13 19.85
C LYS A 491 -20.70 -33.13 20.66
N ASN A 492 -20.68 -34.39 20.24
CA ASN A 492 -20.02 -35.49 20.91
C ASN A 492 -19.26 -36.36 19.90
N PRO A 493 -18.24 -35.80 19.21
CA PRO A 493 -17.43 -36.56 18.27
C PRO A 493 -16.77 -37.74 18.98
N ASN A 494 -16.76 -38.92 18.35
CA ASN A 494 -16.19 -40.11 18.96
C ASN A 494 -15.18 -40.81 18.04
N LEU A 495 -14.01 -41.12 18.59
CA LEU A 495 -13.00 -41.91 17.89
C LEU A 495 -13.53 -43.32 17.59
N VAL A 496 -13.35 -43.78 16.37
CA VAL A 496 -13.77 -45.10 15.88
C VAL A 496 -12.57 -46.01 15.72
N TYR A 497 -11.49 -45.48 15.13
CA TYR A 497 -10.28 -46.22 14.83
C TYR A 497 -9.10 -45.28 14.62
N THR A 498 -7.90 -45.72 15.00
CA THR A 498 -6.63 -45.05 14.67
C THR A 498 -5.80 -46.00 13.83
N TYR A 499 -5.48 -45.60 12.60
CA TYR A 499 -4.46 -46.24 11.79
C TYR A 499 -3.10 -45.70 12.21
N SER A 500 -2.40 -46.45 13.06
CA SER A 500 -1.14 -46.00 13.65
C SER A 500 0.01 -46.02 12.64
N LYS A 501 0.42 -44.82 12.22
CA LYS A 501 1.54 -44.59 11.31
C LYS A 501 2.11 -43.20 11.59
N SER A 502 3.36 -43.10 12.01
CA SER A 502 3.99 -41.78 12.21
C SER A 502 4.41 -41.17 10.88
N GLY A 503 4.46 -39.85 10.84
CA GLY A 503 4.85 -39.04 9.69
C GLY A 503 3.71 -38.71 8.74
N VAL A 504 2.44 -38.95 9.10
CA VAL A 504 1.32 -38.66 8.19
C VAL A 504 1.06 -37.15 8.15
N THR A 505 1.10 -36.56 6.96
CA THR A 505 0.97 -35.10 6.78
C THR A 505 -0.36 -34.71 6.12
N ASP A 506 -0.82 -35.45 5.12
CA ASP A 506 -2.01 -35.12 4.33
C ASP A 506 -2.87 -36.35 4.01
N ILE A 507 -4.14 -36.11 3.69
CA ILE A 507 -5.13 -37.13 3.35
C ILE A 507 -6.13 -36.64 2.31
N VAL A 508 -6.33 -37.46 1.26
CA VAL A 508 -7.42 -37.26 0.30
C VAL A 508 -8.26 -38.53 0.15
N LEU A 509 -9.56 -38.34 -0.07
CA LEU A 509 -10.54 -39.42 -0.17
C LEU A 509 -11.12 -39.50 -1.58
N GLU A 510 -11.21 -40.71 -2.10
CA GLU A 510 -12.03 -41.00 -3.28
C GLU A 510 -12.92 -42.22 -3.00
N ASN A 511 -14.20 -41.98 -2.78
CA ASN A 511 -15.19 -42.98 -2.36
C ASN A 511 -14.75 -43.68 -1.06
N ALA A 512 -14.50 -45.00 -1.11
CA ALA A 512 -14.09 -45.81 0.04
C ALA A 512 -12.57 -46.02 0.12
N THR A 513 -11.78 -45.19 -0.56
CA THR A 513 -10.32 -45.26 -0.57
C THR A 513 -9.73 -43.95 -0.05
N ALA A 514 -8.81 -44.05 0.90
CA ALA A 514 -8.02 -42.92 1.39
C ALA A 514 -6.58 -43.03 0.87
N PHE A 515 -6.02 -41.92 0.44
CA PHE A 515 -4.62 -41.78 0.09
C PHE A 515 -4.01 -40.87 1.15
N ILE A 516 -2.94 -41.32 1.79
CA ILE A 516 -2.29 -40.56 2.85
C ILE A 516 -0.82 -40.37 2.52
N SER A 517 -0.33 -39.16 2.65
CA SER A 517 1.10 -38.88 2.52
C SER A 517 1.80 -39.21 3.82
N ILE A 518 3.05 -39.64 3.71
CA ILE A 518 3.90 -39.96 4.85
C ILE A 518 5.26 -39.34 4.59
N GLU A 519 5.66 -38.43 5.47
CA GLU A 519 6.95 -37.77 5.43
C GLU A 519 8.08 -38.81 5.31
N ASP A 520 9.07 -38.51 4.44
CA ASP A 520 10.23 -39.34 4.09
C ASP A 520 9.97 -40.71 3.43
N THR A 521 8.73 -41.18 3.34
CA THR A 521 8.42 -42.54 2.88
C THR A 521 7.31 -42.64 1.84
N GLY A 522 6.79 -41.52 1.34
CA GLY A 522 5.87 -41.46 0.22
C GLY A 522 4.40 -41.45 0.59
N PHE A 523 3.62 -42.44 0.17
CA PHE A 523 2.18 -42.48 0.46
C PHE A 523 1.63 -43.90 0.62
N ASP A 524 0.61 -44.04 1.47
CA ASP A 524 -0.15 -45.28 1.66
C ASP A 524 -1.56 -45.12 1.07
N ILE A 525 -2.08 -46.22 0.51
CA ILE A 525 -3.47 -46.33 0.04
C ILE A 525 -4.22 -47.24 0.98
N LEU A 526 -5.28 -46.72 1.58
CA LEU A 526 -6.12 -47.42 2.55
C LEU A 526 -7.51 -47.68 1.98
N ASN A 527 -8.01 -48.90 2.17
CA ASN A 527 -9.43 -49.17 2.05
C ASN A 527 -10.13 -48.80 3.35
N VAL A 528 -10.98 -47.78 3.29
CA VAL A 528 -11.74 -47.24 4.43
C VAL A 528 -13.23 -47.61 4.35
N THR A 529 -13.60 -48.65 3.59
CA THR A 529 -14.98 -49.17 3.58
C THR A 529 -15.44 -49.55 5.01
N SER A 530 -14.55 -50.19 5.77
CA SER A 530 -14.76 -50.47 7.20
C SER A 530 -14.10 -49.38 8.04
N LYS A 531 -14.90 -48.58 8.75
CA LYS A 531 -14.39 -47.50 9.63
C LYS A 531 -13.72 -48.02 10.90
N VAL A 532 -13.98 -49.27 11.29
CA VAL A 532 -13.46 -49.91 12.50
C VAL A 532 -12.25 -50.81 12.24
N SER A 533 -11.94 -51.06 10.97
CA SER A 533 -10.77 -51.85 10.56
C SER A 533 -10.39 -51.52 9.12
N PRO A 534 -9.95 -50.29 8.83
CA PRO A 534 -9.31 -49.96 7.56
C PRO A 534 -8.13 -50.90 7.30
N ASN A 535 -7.84 -51.18 6.03
CA ASN A 535 -6.68 -51.98 5.66
C ASN A 535 -5.86 -51.30 4.56
N VAL A 536 -4.54 -51.45 4.64
CA VAL A 536 -3.64 -51.00 3.58
C VAL A 536 -3.89 -51.84 2.33
N LEU A 537 -4.15 -51.16 1.20
CA LEU A 537 -4.19 -51.76 -0.13
C LEU A 537 -2.78 -51.82 -0.70
N LYS A 538 -2.02 -50.72 -0.57
CA LYS A 538 -0.69 -50.57 -1.13
C LYS A 538 0.10 -49.48 -0.40
N SER A 539 1.42 -49.65 -0.33
CA SER A 539 2.38 -48.66 0.15
C SER A 539 3.36 -48.32 -0.96
N TYR A 540 3.66 -47.04 -1.14
CA TYR A 540 4.62 -46.50 -2.10
C TYR A 540 5.70 -45.74 -1.36
N SER A 541 6.96 -46.18 -1.49
CA SER A 541 8.10 -45.65 -0.72
C SER A 541 9.27 -45.13 -1.54
N ASP A 542 9.07 -45.00 -2.85
CA ASP A 542 10.08 -44.49 -3.79
C ASP A 542 9.82 -43.03 -4.22
N THR A 543 8.89 -42.35 -3.55
CA THR A 543 8.63 -40.90 -3.73
C THR A 543 9.34 -40.18 -2.58
N GLY A 544 9.80 -38.94 -2.79
CA GLY A 544 10.42 -38.16 -1.71
C GLY A 544 9.38 -37.74 -0.65
N PRO A 545 9.65 -36.66 0.12
CA PRO A 545 8.67 -36.13 1.06
C PRO A 545 7.39 -35.66 0.34
N ALA A 546 6.34 -36.49 0.37
CA ALA A 546 5.01 -36.11 -0.10
C ALA A 546 4.36 -35.14 0.91
N ILE A 547 4.22 -33.87 0.52
CA ILE A 547 3.71 -32.79 1.38
C ILE A 547 2.20 -32.67 1.23
N SER A 548 1.72 -32.60 -0.01
CA SER A 548 0.29 -32.45 -0.34
C SER A 548 -0.15 -33.43 -1.43
N LEU A 549 -1.41 -33.88 -1.34
CA LEU A 549 -2.07 -34.80 -2.26
C LEU A 549 -3.32 -34.16 -2.87
N THR A 550 -3.59 -34.43 -4.15
CA THR A 550 -4.89 -34.13 -4.75
C THR A 550 -5.30 -35.18 -5.77
N ILE A 551 -6.60 -35.37 -5.96
CA ILE A 551 -7.16 -36.33 -6.92
C ILE A 551 -7.97 -35.60 -7.99
N GLY A 552 -7.67 -35.88 -9.25
CA GLY A 552 -8.42 -35.39 -10.40
C GLY A 552 -8.31 -36.36 -11.57
N ASN A 553 -9.39 -36.58 -12.33
CA ASN A 553 -9.35 -37.37 -13.57
C ASN A 553 -8.72 -38.78 -13.43
N ASN A 554 -9.05 -39.52 -12.37
CA ASN A 554 -8.44 -40.82 -12.01
C ASN A 554 -6.90 -40.76 -11.85
N ARG A 555 -6.35 -39.62 -11.45
CA ARG A 555 -4.94 -39.43 -11.16
C ARG A 555 -4.76 -38.88 -9.75
N LEU A 556 -3.68 -39.32 -9.11
CA LEU A 556 -3.18 -38.76 -7.85
C LEU A 556 -2.00 -37.86 -8.18
N TYR A 557 -2.10 -36.61 -7.77
CA TYR A 557 -1.07 -35.58 -7.90
C TYR A 557 -0.44 -35.37 -6.53
N ILE A 558 0.89 -35.26 -6.48
CA ILE A 558 1.66 -35.17 -5.24
C ILE A 558 2.63 -34.00 -5.36
N ALA A 559 2.56 -33.07 -4.42
CA ALA A 559 3.60 -32.07 -4.19
C ALA A 559 4.70 -32.72 -3.33
N ASP A 560 5.88 -32.93 -3.90
CA ASP A 560 7.01 -33.66 -3.32
C ASP A 560 8.18 -32.71 -2.95
N GLY A 561 7.87 -31.49 -2.51
CA GLY A 561 8.86 -30.50 -2.07
C GLY A 561 10.01 -30.32 -3.07
N THR A 562 11.16 -30.92 -2.76
CA THR A 562 12.39 -30.88 -3.59
C THR A 562 12.28 -31.55 -4.97
N ASN A 563 11.35 -32.50 -5.15
CA ASN A 563 11.14 -33.18 -6.43
C ASN A 563 10.06 -32.50 -7.28
N GLY A 564 9.31 -31.53 -6.75
CA GLY A 564 8.22 -30.85 -7.46
C GLY A 564 6.96 -31.71 -7.58
N LEU A 565 6.37 -31.80 -8.78
CA LEU A 565 5.14 -32.56 -9.00
C LEU A 565 5.41 -34.02 -9.39
N GLU A 566 4.75 -34.95 -8.69
CA GLU A 566 4.61 -36.35 -9.12
C GLU A 566 3.15 -36.68 -9.46
N VAL A 567 2.94 -37.52 -10.49
CA VAL A 567 1.58 -37.92 -10.91
C VAL A 567 1.48 -39.43 -11.10
N PHE A 568 0.42 -40.02 -10.55
CA PHE A 568 0.11 -41.44 -10.64
C PHE A 568 -1.27 -41.66 -11.27
N ASP A 569 -1.38 -42.58 -12.23
CA ASP A 569 -2.66 -43.14 -12.66
C ASP A 569 -3.19 -44.06 -11.54
N ILE A 570 -4.39 -43.75 -11.03
CA ILE A 570 -5.07 -44.50 -9.96
C ILE A 570 -6.37 -45.16 -10.45
N THR A 571 -6.52 -45.37 -11.77
CA THR A 571 -7.64 -46.12 -12.35
C THR A 571 -7.75 -47.52 -11.71
N ASP A 572 -6.60 -48.17 -11.48
CA ASP A 572 -6.48 -49.32 -10.57
C ASP A 572 -5.82 -48.89 -9.26
N LYS A 573 -6.64 -48.59 -8.25
CA LYS A 573 -6.21 -48.16 -6.90
C LYS A 573 -5.36 -49.21 -6.17
N THR A 574 -5.35 -50.46 -6.60
CA THR A 574 -4.48 -51.51 -6.02
C THR A 574 -3.11 -51.57 -6.68
N ASN A 575 -2.98 -50.97 -7.86
CA ASN A 575 -1.75 -50.88 -8.62
C ASN A 575 -1.60 -49.52 -9.35
N PRO A 576 -1.49 -48.40 -8.62
CA PRO A 576 -1.14 -47.12 -9.21
C PRO A 576 0.12 -47.17 -10.06
N VAL A 577 0.09 -46.46 -11.19
CA VAL A 577 1.19 -46.38 -12.15
C VAL A 577 1.71 -44.94 -12.22
N LYS A 578 2.99 -44.72 -11.90
CA LYS A 578 3.62 -43.40 -11.99
C LYS A 578 3.69 -42.95 -13.46
N LEU A 579 3.13 -41.78 -13.75
CA LEU A 579 3.06 -41.16 -15.08
C LEU A 579 4.17 -40.13 -15.29
N VAL A 580 4.51 -39.37 -14.24
CA VAL A 580 5.50 -38.27 -14.29
C VAL A 580 6.49 -38.41 -13.15
N THR A 581 7.74 -38.06 -13.45
CA THR A 581 8.76 -37.81 -12.43
C THR A 581 9.24 -36.38 -12.56
N GLY A 582 9.10 -35.62 -11.47
CA GLY A 582 9.85 -34.40 -11.20
C GLY A 582 9.83 -33.36 -12.31
N LEU A 583 8.65 -32.79 -12.57
CA LEU A 583 8.59 -31.41 -13.05
C LEU A 583 9.33 -30.59 -11.98
N THR A 584 10.62 -30.29 -12.24
CA THR A 584 11.55 -29.69 -11.27
C THR A 584 11.12 -28.28 -10.94
N ILE A 585 10.15 -28.22 -10.03
CA ILE A 585 9.64 -27.05 -9.37
C ILE A 585 10.19 -27.22 -7.96
N ASN A 586 11.24 -26.47 -7.63
CA ASN A 586 11.83 -26.58 -6.31
C ASN A 586 10.81 -26.07 -5.27
N ASN A 587 10.57 -26.86 -4.22
CA ASN A 587 9.72 -26.54 -3.07
C ASN A 587 8.22 -26.45 -3.41
N ALA A 588 7.67 -27.46 -4.10
CA ALA A 588 6.22 -27.61 -4.23
C ALA A 588 5.60 -28.04 -2.88
N GLU A 589 4.73 -27.20 -2.33
CA GLU A 589 4.08 -27.40 -1.02
C GLU A 589 2.63 -27.89 -1.17
N SER A 590 1.92 -27.35 -2.17
CA SER A 590 0.52 -27.69 -2.43
C SER A 590 0.24 -27.86 -3.91
N VAL A 591 -0.72 -28.73 -4.23
CA VAL A 591 -1.16 -29.01 -5.61
C VAL A 591 -2.68 -29.02 -5.69
N PHE A 592 -3.20 -28.29 -6.67
CA PHE A 592 -4.63 -28.23 -6.96
C PHE A 592 -4.88 -28.60 -8.42
N VAL A 593 -6.01 -29.27 -8.70
CA VAL A 593 -6.36 -29.71 -10.05
C VAL A 593 -7.81 -29.34 -10.37
N ASN A 594 -7.98 -28.60 -11.47
CA ASN A 594 -9.26 -28.30 -12.09
C ASN A 594 -9.26 -28.81 -13.53
N ASP A 595 -9.94 -29.94 -13.77
CA ASP A 595 -9.93 -30.64 -15.05
C ASP A 595 -8.49 -30.92 -15.57
N SER A 596 -8.05 -30.21 -16.61
CA SER A 596 -6.71 -30.32 -17.19
C SER A 596 -5.71 -29.31 -16.63
N LEU A 597 -6.16 -28.29 -15.87
CA LEU A 597 -5.27 -27.30 -15.27
C LEU A 597 -4.82 -27.79 -13.89
N ILE A 598 -3.50 -27.77 -13.68
CA ILE A 598 -2.84 -28.10 -12.43
C ILE A 598 -2.17 -26.83 -11.93
N LEU A 599 -2.44 -26.47 -10.69
CA LEU A 599 -1.82 -25.36 -10.00
C LEU A 599 -0.87 -25.90 -8.94
N ILE A 600 0.36 -25.41 -8.93
CA ILE A 600 1.39 -25.86 -8.00
C ILE A 600 1.87 -24.64 -7.23
N ALA A 601 1.65 -24.67 -5.92
CA ALA A 601 2.05 -23.62 -4.99
C ALA A 601 3.40 -23.97 -4.34
N GLY A 602 4.28 -22.98 -4.19
CA GLY A 602 5.58 -23.18 -3.57
C GLY A 602 6.10 -22.00 -2.76
N ASN A 603 6.85 -22.30 -1.71
CA ASN A 603 7.33 -21.35 -0.69
C ASN A 603 8.24 -20.22 -1.19
N THR A 604 8.76 -20.29 -2.43
CA THR A 604 9.81 -19.38 -2.93
C THR A 604 9.51 -18.68 -4.26
N TYR A 605 8.43 -19.07 -4.95
CA TYR A 605 8.17 -18.66 -6.34
C TYR A 605 6.70 -18.36 -6.65
N GLY A 606 5.80 -18.40 -5.66
CA GLY A 606 4.38 -18.18 -5.88
C GLY A 606 3.66 -19.39 -6.49
N LEU A 607 2.98 -19.20 -7.62
CA LEU A 607 2.06 -20.17 -8.24
C LEU A 607 2.48 -20.54 -9.67
N ILE A 608 2.53 -21.84 -9.98
CA ILE A 608 2.85 -22.35 -11.33
C ILE A 608 1.64 -23.03 -11.95
N PHE A 609 1.38 -22.68 -13.21
CA PHE A 609 0.27 -23.22 -14.01
C PHE A 609 0.78 -24.32 -14.93
N VAL A 610 0.20 -25.52 -14.83
CA VAL A 610 0.60 -26.68 -15.62
C VAL A 610 -0.63 -27.29 -16.31
N LEU A 611 -0.55 -27.52 -17.62
CA LEU A 611 -1.59 -28.18 -18.40
C LEU A 611 -1.33 -29.67 -18.54
N ASP A 612 -2.34 -30.49 -18.23
CA ASP A 612 -2.38 -31.92 -18.47
C ASP A 612 -3.01 -32.24 -19.83
N ASN A 613 -2.15 -32.50 -20.81
CA ASN A 613 -2.51 -32.87 -22.18
C ASN A 613 -2.63 -34.40 -22.34
N GLY A 614 -3.32 -35.06 -21.40
CA GLY A 614 -3.53 -36.50 -21.44
C GLY A 614 -2.29 -37.31 -21.08
N GLY A 615 -1.48 -36.80 -20.13
CA GLY A 615 -0.25 -37.46 -19.63
C GLY A 615 1.05 -36.83 -20.12
N SER A 616 0.98 -35.77 -20.95
CA SER A 616 2.08 -34.82 -21.14
C SER A 616 1.76 -33.53 -20.40
N TYR A 617 2.76 -32.96 -19.72
CA TYR A 617 2.58 -31.84 -18.80
C TYR A 617 3.39 -30.65 -19.30
N GLU A 618 2.75 -29.50 -19.42
CA GLU A 618 3.34 -28.28 -19.98
C GLU A 618 3.14 -27.12 -19.00
N VAL A 619 4.22 -26.43 -18.62
CA VAL A 619 4.12 -25.20 -17.84
C VAL A 619 3.57 -24.11 -18.76
N LEU A 620 2.40 -23.57 -18.39
CA LEU A 620 1.74 -22.49 -19.11
C LEU A 620 2.26 -21.12 -18.66
N ASP A 621 2.43 -20.95 -17.36
CA ASP A 621 2.72 -19.65 -16.74
C ASP A 621 3.30 -19.80 -15.32
N GLU A 622 3.93 -18.74 -14.83
CA GLU A 622 4.47 -18.61 -13.47
C GLU A 622 4.06 -17.25 -12.87
N PHE A 623 3.24 -17.28 -11.83
CA PHE A 623 2.82 -16.10 -11.10
C PHE A 623 3.69 -15.93 -9.84
N THR A 624 4.73 -15.10 -9.99
CA THR A 624 5.81 -14.91 -9.00
C THR A 624 5.67 -13.64 -8.14
N GLU A 625 4.61 -12.87 -8.34
CA GLU A 625 4.37 -11.59 -7.63
C GLU A 625 3.89 -11.79 -6.18
N ILE A 626 3.66 -13.04 -5.79
CA ILE A 626 3.14 -13.43 -4.49
C ILE A 626 4.20 -14.13 -3.64
N GLY A 627 3.98 -14.13 -2.33
CA GLY A 627 4.82 -14.83 -1.38
C GLY A 627 4.67 -16.35 -1.49
N GLY A 628 5.19 -17.08 -0.51
CA GLY A 628 4.97 -18.52 -0.40
C GLY A 628 3.48 -18.85 -0.27
N THR A 629 2.86 -19.31 -1.35
CA THR A 629 1.47 -19.78 -1.38
C THR A 629 1.38 -21.13 -0.67
N GLN A 630 0.48 -21.26 0.30
CA GLN A 630 0.26 -22.50 1.05
C GLN A 630 -0.96 -23.28 0.54
N ALA A 631 -2.02 -22.57 0.14
CA ALA A 631 -3.25 -23.19 -0.34
C ALA A 631 -3.85 -22.41 -1.52
N VAL A 632 -4.53 -23.16 -2.38
CA VAL A 632 -5.11 -22.66 -3.63
C VAL A 632 -6.49 -23.26 -3.81
N TYR A 633 -7.45 -22.42 -4.18
CA TYR A 633 -8.79 -22.82 -4.55
C TYR A 633 -9.19 -22.14 -5.88
N VAL A 634 -9.78 -22.89 -6.80
CA VAL A 634 -10.26 -22.35 -8.08
C VAL A 634 -11.78 -22.42 -8.14
N LYS A 635 -12.40 -21.31 -8.53
CA LYS A 635 -13.83 -21.23 -8.82
C LYS A 635 -14.05 -20.40 -10.06
N GLU A 636 -14.71 -21.00 -11.05
CA GLU A 636 -14.89 -20.39 -12.37
C GLU A 636 -13.51 -20.04 -12.96
N ASP A 637 -13.29 -18.79 -13.36
CA ASP A 637 -12.03 -18.30 -13.92
C ASP A 637 -11.16 -17.56 -12.87
N LEU A 638 -11.53 -17.66 -11.59
CA LEU A 638 -10.82 -17.02 -10.48
C LEU A 638 -10.05 -18.03 -9.63
N ILE A 639 -8.90 -17.58 -9.13
CA ILE A 639 -8.02 -18.37 -8.28
C ILE A 639 -7.84 -17.63 -6.96
N PHE A 640 -8.22 -18.30 -5.88
CA PHE A 640 -8.17 -17.84 -4.51
C PHE A 640 -6.94 -18.45 -3.86
N LEU A 641 -6.13 -17.62 -3.22
CA LEU A 641 -4.82 -17.98 -2.70
C LEU A 641 -4.74 -17.66 -1.22
N ALA A 642 -4.26 -18.64 -0.45
CA ALA A 642 -3.76 -18.45 0.90
C ALA A 642 -2.25 -18.23 0.77
N ASP A 643 -1.83 -16.99 0.97
CA ASP A 643 -0.45 -16.56 0.89
C ASP A 643 0.12 -16.42 2.30
N GLY A 644 1.19 -17.16 2.59
CA GLY A 644 1.86 -17.05 3.89
C GLY A 644 2.35 -15.63 4.21
N TYR A 645 2.62 -14.79 3.20
CA TYR A 645 3.06 -13.41 3.39
C TYR A 645 1.94 -12.38 3.26
N TYR A 646 0.91 -12.64 2.44
CA TYR A 646 -0.13 -11.65 2.10
C TYR A 646 -1.57 -12.11 2.38
N ASN A 647 -1.74 -13.06 3.31
CA ASN A 647 -3.02 -13.60 3.79
C ASN A 647 -3.88 -14.22 2.68
N PHE A 648 -4.78 -13.45 2.07
CA PHE A 648 -5.75 -13.92 1.09
C PHE A 648 -5.72 -13.08 -0.18
N GLN A 649 -5.57 -13.73 -1.34
CA GLN A 649 -5.59 -13.06 -2.64
C GLN A 649 -6.57 -13.73 -3.61
N ILE A 650 -7.12 -12.91 -4.52
CA ILE A 650 -7.87 -13.35 -5.68
C ILE A 650 -7.10 -12.90 -6.91
N ILE A 651 -6.68 -13.86 -7.73
CA ILE A 651 -6.07 -13.61 -9.03
C ILE A 651 -7.01 -14.09 -10.13
N GLY A 652 -6.93 -13.46 -11.29
CA GLY A 652 -7.69 -13.83 -12.46
C GLY A 652 -6.87 -13.63 -13.72
N LYS A 653 -7.42 -14.13 -14.83
CA LYS A 653 -6.80 -14.05 -16.14
C LYS A 653 -6.72 -12.60 -16.62
N ASP A 654 -5.64 -12.27 -17.32
CA ASP A 654 -5.34 -10.96 -17.91
C ASP A 654 -4.92 -11.21 -19.37
N SER A 655 -5.82 -10.91 -20.30
CA SER A 655 -5.70 -11.32 -21.71
C SER A 655 -4.76 -10.43 -22.51
N GLU A 656 -4.77 -9.14 -22.21
CA GLU A 656 -4.01 -8.08 -22.87
C GLU A 656 -2.71 -7.74 -22.13
N ASN A 657 -2.52 -8.29 -20.92
CA ASN A 657 -1.35 -8.14 -20.07
C ASN A 657 -1.10 -6.68 -19.66
N ASP A 658 -2.15 -5.88 -19.46
CA ASP A 658 -2.02 -4.52 -18.94
C ASP A 658 -2.01 -4.49 -17.39
N GLY A 659 -2.44 -5.60 -16.78
CA GLY A 659 -2.50 -5.83 -15.35
C GLY A 659 -3.86 -5.53 -14.72
N LEU A 660 -4.90 -5.21 -15.48
CA LEU A 660 -6.31 -5.32 -15.12
C LEU A 660 -6.78 -6.72 -15.57
N ALA A 661 -7.54 -7.43 -14.74
CA ALA A 661 -7.96 -8.78 -15.11
C ALA A 661 -9.20 -8.73 -16.02
N ASP A 662 -9.38 -9.74 -16.89
CA ASP A 662 -10.57 -9.95 -17.74
C ASP A 662 -11.87 -9.75 -16.95
N PHE A 663 -11.89 -10.25 -15.71
CA PHE A 663 -13.04 -10.15 -14.82
C PHE A 663 -13.28 -8.72 -14.33
N ALA A 664 -12.21 -7.97 -14.04
CA ALA A 664 -12.30 -6.57 -13.65
C ALA A 664 -12.75 -5.72 -14.85
N GLU A 665 -12.27 -6.01 -16.05
CA GLU A 665 -12.70 -5.34 -17.28
C GLU A 665 -14.19 -5.59 -17.56
N GLU A 666 -14.67 -6.82 -17.43
CA GLU A 666 -16.11 -7.12 -17.52
C GLU A 666 -16.93 -6.32 -16.48
N TYR A 667 -16.39 -6.15 -15.27
CA TYR A 667 -17.02 -5.36 -14.20
C TYR A 667 -17.10 -3.86 -14.54
N TYR A 668 -16.03 -3.27 -15.09
CA TYR A 668 -16.02 -1.87 -15.53
C TYR A 668 -16.67 -1.66 -16.91
N GLY A 669 -17.00 -2.75 -17.61
CA GLY A 669 -17.58 -2.73 -18.95
C GLY A 669 -16.56 -2.45 -20.06
N THR A 670 -15.28 -2.51 -19.74
CA THR A 670 -14.16 -2.33 -20.66
C THR A 670 -13.86 -3.62 -21.43
N ASN A 671 -12.96 -3.56 -22.41
CA ASN A 671 -12.72 -4.65 -23.34
C ASN A 671 -11.48 -5.47 -22.94
N PRO A 672 -11.65 -6.75 -22.52
CA PRO A 672 -10.57 -7.66 -22.08
C PRO A 672 -9.65 -8.18 -23.17
N LEU A 673 -9.42 -7.37 -24.20
CA LEU A 673 -8.51 -7.61 -25.30
C LEU A 673 -7.81 -6.31 -25.73
N LEU A 674 -8.13 -5.18 -25.10
CA LEU A 674 -7.57 -3.86 -25.37
C LEU A 674 -7.15 -3.25 -24.04
N ALA A 675 -5.87 -2.89 -23.93
CA ALA A 675 -5.36 -2.23 -22.73
C ALA A 675 -5.97 -0.83 -22.51
N ASP A 676 -6.57 -0.24 -23.54
CA ASP A 676 -7.14 1.12 -23.55
C ASP A 676 -8.42 1.03 -24.39
N SER A 677 -9.56 1.09 -23.71
CA SER A 677 -10.87 0.77 -24.28
C SER A 677 -11.51 1.93 -25.04
N ASP A 678 -11.20 3.17 -24.69
CA ASP A 678 -11.69 4.37 -25.39
C ASP A 678 -10.64 5.05 -26.28
N ALA A 679 -9.40 4.56 -26.24
CA ALA A 679 -8.27 4.93 -27.06
C ALA A 679 -7.79 6.37 -26.84
N ASP A 680 -7.86 6.87 -25.60
CA ASP A 680 -7.40 8.22 -25.23
C ASP A 680 -5.91 8.30 -24.86
N GLY A 681 -5.25 7.15 -24.64
CA GLY A 681 -3.85 7.03 -24.25
C GLY A 681 -3.61 6.64 -22.79
N LEU A 682 -4.64 6.60 -21.95
CA LEU A 682 -4.63 5.97 -20.63
C LEU A 682 -5.08 4.51 -20.76
N SER A 683 -4.45 3.62 -20.00
CA SER A 683 -4.89 2.22 -19.99
C SER A 683 -6.07 2.05 -19.04
N ASP A 684 -6.97 1.10 -19.31
CA ASP A 684 -8.14 0.81 -18.48
C ASP A 684 -7.74 0.62 -17.01
N LYS A 685 -6.63 -0.12 -16.78
CA LYS A 685 -6.04 -0.27 -15.45
C LYS A 685 -5.69 1.06 -14.79
N VAL A 686 -5.02 1.94 -15.52
CA VAL A 686 -4.51 3.22 -15.04
C VAL A 686 -5.69 4.13 -14.69
N GLU A 687 -6.68 4.20 -15.54
CA GLU A 687 -7.92 4.93 -15.28
C GLU A 687 -8.65 4.35 -14.08
N VAL A 688 -8.92 3.05 -14.08
CA VAL A 688 -9.67 2.41 -13.01
C VAL A 688 -8.95 2.47 -11.68
N LEU A 689 -7.64 2.22 -11.60
CA LEU A 689 -6.93 2.04 -10.33
C LEU A 689 -6.21 3.30 -9.84
N LEU A 690 -5.73 4.15 -10.75
CA LEU A 690 -4.88 5.30 -10.40
C LEU A 690 -5.64 6.62 -10.50
N TYR A 691 -6.32 6.88 -11.62
CA TYR A 691 -6.93 8.20 -11.87
C TYR A 691 -8.43 8.27 -11.60
N ARG A 692 -9.11 7.13 -11.52
CA ARG A 692 -10.57 6.95 -11.38
C ARG A 692 -11.42 7.65 -12.45
N THR A 693 -10.82 7.95 -13.60
CA THR A 693 -11.52 8.42 -14.79
C THR A 693 -12.40 7.30 -15.35
N ASN A 694 -13.28 7.63 -16.30
CA ASN A 694 -14.18 6.67 -16.90
C ASN A 694 -13.49 5.97 -18.08
N PRO A 695 -13.12 4.68 -17.96
CA PRO A 695 -12.34 3.96 -18.99
C PRO A 695 -13.10 3.63 -20.29
N LEU A 696 -14.26 4.26 -20.47
CA LEU A 696 -15.13 4.14 -21.63
C LEU A 696 -15.41 5.52 -22.25
N SER A 697 -14.75 6.57 -21.76
CA SER A 697 -14.96 7.95 -22.13
C SER A 697 -13.63 8.69 -22.05
N ASN A 698 -13.10 9.06 -23.21
CA ASN A 698 -11.87 9.81 -23.37
C ASN A 698 -11.88 11.24 -22.77
N ASP A 699 -12.94 11.61 -22.07
CA ASP A 699 -13.29 12.93 -21.51
C ASP A 699 -14.33 12.64 -20.40
N THR A 700 -13.88 12.57 -19.15
CA THR A 700 -14.68 12.12 -18.02
C THR A 700 -15.69 13.18 -17.58
N ASP A 701 -15.34 14.46 -17.59
CA ASP A 701 -16.20 15.54 -17.09
C ASP A 701 -16.96 16.30 -18.20
N ASN A 702 -16.74 15.92 -19.45
CA ASN A 702 -17.43 16.38 -20.66
C ASN A 702 -17.17 17.85 -20.98
N ASP A 703 -15.96 18.33 -20.77
CA ASP A 703 -15.55 19.70 -21.05
C ASP A 703 -14.84 19.90 -22.39
N LEU A 704 -14.65 18.81 -23.14
CA LEU A 704 -13.99 18.70 -24.44
C LEU A 704 -12.45 18.64 -24.38
N MET A 705 -11.84 18.62 -23.20
CA MET A 705 -10.47 18.16 -22.99
C MET A 705 -10.49 16.65 -22.71
N GLY A 706 -9.41 15.95 -23.04
CA GLY A 706 -9.33 14.52 -22.80
C GLY A 706 -8.60 14.18 -21.51
N ASP A 707 -9.00 13.10 -20.86
CA ASP A 707 -8.48 12.71 -19.55
C ASP A 707 -6.96 12.57 -19.56
N TYR A 708 -6.38 11.95 -20.60
CA TYR A 708 -4.93 11.88 -20.78
C TYR A 708 -4.26 13.26 -20.74
N PHE A 709 -4.80 14.23 -21.47
CA PHE A 709 -4.22 15.58 -21.58
C PHE A 709 -4.28 16.29 -20.23
N GLU A 710 -5.42 16.22 -19.56
CA GLU A 710 -5.62 16.87 -18.27
C GLU A 710 -4.67 16.30 -17.22
N ILE A 711 -4.58 14.97 -17.14
CA ILE A 711 -3.68 14.28 -16.23
C ILE A 711 -2.22 14.61 -16.54
N TYR A 712 -1.84 14.66 -17.82
CA TYR A 712 -0.46 14.97 -18.24
C TYR A 712 -0.04 16.38 -17.80
N TYR A 713 -0.92 17.38 -17.97
CA TYR A 713 -0.65 18.77 -17.60
C TYR A 713 -1.09 19.14 -16.17
N SER A 714 -1.49 18.15 -15.37
CA SER A 714 -1.95 18.33 -13.98
C SER A 714 -3.17 19.27 -13.85
N LEU A 715 -4.08 19.18 -14.82
CA LEU A 715 -5.46 19.65 -14.76
C LEU A 715 -6.34 18.58 -14.09
N ASN A 716 -7.63 18.85 -13.92
CA ASN A 716 -8.55 18.01 -13.16
C ASN A 716 -9.65 17.40 -14.04
N PRO A 717 -9.55 16.09 -14.40
CA PRO A 717 -10.51 15.38 -15.28
C PRO A 717 -11.91 15.16 -14.66
N PHE A 718 -12.21 15.86 -13.57
CA PHE A 718 -13.50 15.84 -12.87
C PHE A 718 -14.08 17.25 -12.66
N ASP A 719 -13.42 18.31 -13.14
CA ASP A 719 -13.86 19.70 -13.02
C ASP A 719 -13.82 20.44 -14.35
N ALA A 720 -14.91 20.30 -15.09
CA ALA A 720 -15.18 20.97 -16.37
C ALA A 720 -15.04 22.51 -16.38
N ASN A 721 -14.83 23.16 -15.24
CA ASN A 721 -14.55 24.59 -15.18
C ASN A 721 -13.07 24.90 -15.38
N ASP A 722 -12.17 23.92 -15.34
CA ASP A 722 -10.77 24.20 -15.58
C ASP A 722 -10.44 24.37 -17.08
N ALA A 723 -11.24 23.81 -18.00
CA ALA A 723 -11.19 24.13 -19.44
C ALA A 723 -11.20 25.62 -19.77
N ILE A 724 -11.92 26.43 -18.98
CA ILE A 724 -12.05 27.89 -19.20
C ILE A 724 -11.00 28.71 -18.45
N ASN A 725 -10.17 28.08 -17.63
CA ASN A 725 -9.07 28.76 -16.96
C ASN A 725 -7.92 28.98 -17.94
N ASP A 726 -7.10 29.97 -17.63
CA ASP A 726 -5.90 30.35 -18.36
C ASP A 726 -4.76 30.25 -17.34
N LEU A 727 -3.98 29.17 -17.45
CA LEU A 727 -3.11 28.69 -16.38
C LEU A 727 -1.70 29.29 -16.44
N ASP A 728 -1.24 29.72 -17.62
CA ASP A 728 0.04 30.41 -17.83
C ASP A 728 -0.09 31.92 -18.08
N ALA A 729 -1.33 32.42 -18.22
CA ALA A 729 -1.70 33.81 -18.40
C ALA A 729 -1.30 34.43 -19.75
N ASP A 730 -1.29 33.64 -20.82
CA ASP A 730 -1.04 34.09 -22.20
C ASP A 730 -2.32 34.57 -22.93
N ASN A 731 -3.50 34.38 -22.32
CA ASN A 731 -4.86 34.66 -22.80
C ASN A 731 -5.49 33.58 -23.70
N LEU A 732 -4.90 32.40 -23.85
CA LEU A 732 -5.59 31.19 -24.26
C LEU A 732 -6.16 30.47 -23.02
N THR A 733 -7.33 29.87 -23.18
CA THR A 733 -7.87 28.95 -22.17
C THR A 733 -7.26 27.56 -22.33
N ASN A 734 -7.21 26.76 -21.27
CA ASN A 734 -6.70 25.38 -21.30
C ASN A 734 -7.34 24.55 -22.44
N LEU A 735 -8.65 24.76 -22.70
CA LEU A 735 -9.35 24.11 -23.82
C LEU A 735 -8.89 24.61 -25.20
N GLU A 736 -8.58 25.90 -25.35
CA GLU A 736 -8.01 26.43 -26.59
C GLU A 736 -6.60 25.85 -26.80
N GLU A 737 -5.81 25.73 -25.75
CA GLU A 737 -4.48 25.13 -25.82
C GLU A 737 -4.53 23.65 -26.20
N PHE A 738 -5.47 22.89 -25.62
CA PHE A 738 -5.74 21.51 -26.07
C PHE A 738 -6.07 21.45 -27.57
N GLN A 739 -6.89 22.38 -28.08
CA GLN A 739 -7.26 22.43 -29.50
C GLN A 739 -6.09 22.81 -30.41
N HIS A 740 -5.13 23.58 -29.90
CA HIS A 740 -3.91 23.97 -30.60
C HIS A 740 -2.74 23.02 -30.36
N SER A 741 -2.91 22.01 -29.49
CA SER A 741 -1.85 21.08 -29.06
C SER A 741 -0.66 21.80 -28.44
N THR A 742 -0.92 22.90 -27.75
CA THR A 742 0.06 23.68 -26.98
C THR A 742 0.05 23.27 -25.51
N ASN A 743 1.00 23.78 -24.73
CA ASN A 743 1.19 23.41 -23.33
C ASN A 743 0.48 24.42 -22.40
N PRO A 744 -0.58 24.03 -21.66
CA PRO A 744 -1.34 24.90 -20.74
C PRO A 744 -0.60 25.46 -19.54
N ARG A 745 0.72 25.30 -19.52
CA ARG A 745 1.58 25.78 -18.45
C ARG A 745 2.75 26.59 -18.99
N ASP A 746 2.79 26.84 -20.29
CA ASP A 746 3.91 27.44 -20.97
C ASP A 746 3.44 28.35 -22.10
N ALA A 747 3.49 29.66 -21.82
CA ALA A 747 2.92 30.69 -22.68
C ALA A 747 3.55 30.80 -24.07
N ASP A 748 4.63 30.08 -24.35
CA ASP A 748 5.43 30.07 -25.59
C ASP A 748 5.91 28.63 -25.78
N THR A 749 5.03 27.78 -26.35
CA THR A 749 5.20 26.31 -26.36
C THR A 749 6.46 25.86 -27.10
N ASP A 750 6.91 26.62 -28.10
CA ASP A 750 8.05 26.26 -28.93
C ASP A 750 9.33 27.08 -28.65
N ASP A 751 9.29 27.96 -27.65
CA ASP A 751 10.39 28.81 -27.20
C ASP A 751 10.90 29.77 -28.31
N ASP A 752 10.03 30.24 -29.21
CA ASP A 752 10.41 31.13 -30.30
C ASP A 752 10.37 32.63 -29.96
N PHE A 753 9.86 32.99 -28.78
CA PHE A 753 9.58 34.34 -28.27
C PHE A 753 8.26 34.98 -28.73
N LEU A 754 7.37 34.27 -29.40
CA LEU A 754 5.95 34.61 -29.53
C LEU A 754 5.15 33.80 -28.51
N THR A 755 4.08 34.37 -27.98
CA THR A 755 3.18 33.55 -27.15
C THR A 755 2.24 32.73 -28.01
N ASP A 756 1.75 31.60 -27.51
CA ASP A 756 0.81 30.75 -28.25
C ASP A 756 -0.42 31.55 -28.71
N GLU A 757 -0.94 32.46 -27.87
CA GLU A 757 -1.99 33.41 -28.27
C GLU A 757 -1.61 34.31 -29.45
N GLU A 758 -0.39 34.86 -29.45
CA GLU A 758 0.09 35.78 -30.49
C GLU A 758 0.18 35.04 -31.83
N GLU A 759 0.65 33.80 -31.80
CA GLU A 759 0.76 32.95 -32.97
C GLU A 759 -0.60 32.53 -33.51
N VAL A 760 -1.49 32.07 -32.64
CA VAL A 760 -2.82 31.59 -33.04
C VAL A 760 -3.71 32.72 -33.56
N ASN A 761 -3.73 33.88 -32.88
CA ASN A 761 -4.71 34.95 -33.14
C ASN A 761 -4.15 36.15 -33.92
N THR A 762 -2.85 36.42 -33.85
CA THR A 762 -2.25 37.62 -34.45
C THR A 762 -1.45 37.30 -35.71
N TYR A 763 -0.52 36.34 -35.64
CA TYR A 763 0.45 36.07 -36.72
C TYR A 763 0.07 34.88 -37.60
N PHE A 764 -0.77 33.98 -37.10
CA PHE A 764 -1.25 32.75 -37.77
C PHE A 764 -0.12 31.77 -38.13
N THR A 765 0.89 31.68 -37.25
CA THR A 765 1.99 30.70 -37.26
C THR A 765 1.59 29.41 -36.51
N ASP A 766 2.38 28.33 -36.60
CA ASP A 766 2.14 27.09 -35.84
C ASP A 766 2.87 27.18 -34.49
N PRO A 767 2.16 27.30 -33.35
CA PRO A 767 2.75 27.58 -32.03
C PRO A 767 3.58 26.44 -31.43
N ARG A 768 3.94 25.46 -32.24
CA ARG A 768 4.74 24.27 -31.88
C ARG A 768 5.97 24.15 -32.76
N MET A 769 6.20 25.15 -33.61
CA MET A 769 7.22 25.16 -34.63
C MET A 769 7.87 26.55 -34.67
N PRO A 770 9.09 26.69 -34.12
CA PRO A 770 9.74 27.99 -34.00
C PRO A 770 10.03 28.71 -35.33
N ASP A 771 9.81 28.02 -36.45
CA ASP A 771 10.04 28.41 -37.84
C ASP A 771 8.94 27.72 -38.65
N THR A 772 7.81 28.40 -38.82
CA THR A 772 6.59 27.81 -39.39
C THR A 772 6.77 27.42 -40.86
N ASP A 773 7.51 28.22 -41.64
CA ASP A 773 7.68 27.99 -43.07
C ASP A 773 8.95 27.19 -43.45
N GLY A 774 9.83 26.96 -42.48
CA GLY A 774 10.98 26.06 -42.54
C GLY A 774 12.16 26.62 -43.32
N ASP A 775 12.28 27.94 -43.44
CA ASP A 775 13.35 28.58 -44.21
C ASP A 775 14.63 28.86 -43.41
N GLY A 776 14.57 28.66 -42.08
CA GLY A 776 15.66 28.77 -41.13
C GLY A 776 15.69 30.07 -40.33
N TRP A 777 14.65 30.91 -40.44
CA TRP A 777 14.41 32.05 -39.55
C TRP A 777 13.25 31.74 -38.61
N MET A 778 13.36 32.22 -37.37
CA MET A 778 12.27 32.03 -36.41
C MET A 778 11.15 33.03 -36.67
N ASP A 779 9.90 32.65 -36.42
CA ASP A 779 8.72 33.46 -36.74
C ASP A 779 8.80 34.84 -36.05
N SER A 780 9.21 34.85 -34.77
CA SER A 780 9.44 36.06 -34.00
C SER A 780 10.45 37.03 -34.65
N TRP A 781 11.49 36.51 -35.31
CA TRP A 781 12.50 37.31 -35.99
C TRP A 781 11.98 37.91 -37.29
N GLU A 782 11.20 37.15 -38.03
CA GLU A 782 10.58 37.62 -39.26
C GLU A 782 9.61 38.76 -39.00
N ILE A 783 8.76 38.61 -37.97
CA ILE A 783 7.87 39.68 -37.50
C ILE A 783 8.68 40.91 -37.06
N TYR A 784 9.76 40.71 -36.30
CA TYR A 784 10.63 41.81 -35.85
C TYR A 784 11.28 42.57 -37.02
N TYR A 785 11.71 41.87 -38.07
CA TYR A 785 12.30 42.46 -39.27
C TYR A 785 11.27 42.88 -40.33
N GLY A 786 9.98 42.58 -40.12
CA GLY A 786 8.88 42.94 -40.99
C GLY A 786 8.77 42.10 -42.26
N THR A 787 9.23 40.86 -42.22
CA THR A 787 9.03 39.83 -43.25
C THR A 787 7.87 38.92 -42.89
N ASN A 788 7.53 37.94 -43.73
CA ASN A 788 6.31 37.14 -43.57
C ASN A 788 6.65 35.71 -43.13
N PRO A 789 6.34 35.30 -41.88
CA PRO A 789 6.71 33.99 -41.31
C PRO A 789 5.98 32.78 -41.92
N LEU A 790 5.23 33.00 -43.00
CA LEU A 790 4.46 31.99 -43.72
C LEU A 790 4.88 31.87 -45.19
N ASP A 791 5.91 32.62 -45.63
CA ASP A 791 6.42 32.59 -47.00
C ASP A 791 7.93 32.35 -47.00
N PRO A 792 8.38 31.11 -47.31
CA PRO A 792 9.79 30.70 -47.18
C PRO A 792 10.73 31.35 -48.22
N LEU A 793 10.24 32.37 -48.93
CA LEU A 793 10.96 33.21 -49.88
C LEU A 793 11.03 34.68 -49.44
N ASP A 794 10.35 35.06 -48.35
CA ASP A 794 10.29 36.41 -47.80
C ASP A 794 10.94 36.42 -46.42
N TYR A 795 12.27 36.38 -46.39
CA TYR A 795 13.09 36.35 -45.17
C TYR A 795 13.99 37.59 -45.03
N PRO A 796 14.54 37.86 -43.84
CA PRO A 796 15.42 39.00 -43.60
C PRO A 796 16.71 38.97 -44.45
N ASP A 797 16.89 39.96 -45.33
CA ASP A 797 18.05 40.07 -46.23
C ASP A 797 19.27 40.65 -45.50
N PHE A 798 19.99 39.82 -44.74
CA PHE A 798 21.29 40.16 -44.17
C PHE A 798 22.41 39.40 -44.89
N GLU A 799 23.40 40.14 -45.43
CA GLU A 799 24.62 39.60 -46.07
C GLU A 799 25.54 38.77 -45.14
N THR A 800 25.09 38.27 -43.98
CA THR A 800 25.78 37.27 -43.15
C THR A 800 24.78 36.42 -42.38
N THR A 801 24.77 35.10 -42.63
CA THR A 801 24.26 33.93 -41.86
C THR A 801 23.23 34.15 -40.73
N PRO A 802 22.21 33.27 -40.60
CA PRO A 802 21.20 33.35 -39.52
C PRO A 802 21.89 33.48 -38.16
N PRO A 803 21.47 34.41 -37.28
CA PRO A 803 22.16 34.68 -36.04
C PRO A 803 21.89 33.60 -35.00
N PHE A 804 22.34 32.37 -35.24
CA PHE A 804 22.68 31.49 -34.13
C PHE A 804 23.84 32.15 -33.36
N THR A 805 23.53 32.94 -32.31
CA THR A 805 24.31 33.26 -31.10
C THR A 805 24.22 34.69 -30.52
N GLU A 806 23.29 35.57 -30.93
CA GLU A 806 23.07 36.82 -30.17
C GLU A 806 21.62 36.92 -29.65
N SER A 807 21.46 36.68 -28.34
CA SER A 807 20.21 36.86 -27.60
C SER A 807 19.67 38.30 -27.71
N PRO A 808 18.42 38.51 -28.17
CA PRO A 808 17.66 39.76 -28.04
C PRO A 808 17.23 39.99 -26.57
N PRO A 809 16.56 41.11 -26.24
CA PRO A 809 16.59 41.68 -24.89
C PRO A 809 16.03 40.72 -23.82
N THR A 810 16.81 40.60 -22.74
CA THR A 810 16.63 39.67 -21.63
C THR A 810 15.25 39.73 -20.96
N ASN A 811 14.49 38.64 -21.03
CA ASN A 811 13.61 38.16 -19.95
C ASN A 811 14.50 37.37 -18.94
N PRO A 812 14.34 37.46 -17.60
CA PRO A 812 15.26 36.82 -16.64
C PRO A 812 15.10 35.31 -16.49
N TYR A 813 14.25 34.65 -17.27
CA TYR A 813 13.85 33.25 -17.05
C TYR A 813 13.73 32.50 -18.37
N SER A 814 14.84 31.96 -18.88
CA SER A 814 14.81 30.73 -19.68
C SER A 814 16.23 30.19 -19.78
N GLY A 815 16.39 28.90 -19.58
CA GLY A 815 17.66 28.20 -19.73
C GLY A 815 17.42 26.93 -20.49
N GLU A 816 18.00 26.81 -21.70
CA GLU A 816 17.95 25.58 -22.50
C GLU A 816 18.37 24.35 -21.64
N PHE A 817 17.50 23.36 -21.53
CA PHE A 817 17.82 22.05 -20.99
C PHE A 817 18.08 21.06 -22.14
N LYS A 818 19.22 20.35 -22.11
CA LYS A 818 19.51 19.24 -23.04
C LYS A 818 19.69 17.95 -22.28
N TYR A 819 18.89 16.94 -22.61
CA TYR A 819 18.87 15.64 -21.95
C TYR A 819 19.86 14.67 -22.61
N TYR A 820 20.64 13.96 -21.79
CA TYR A 820 21.54 12.90 -22.26
C TYR A 820 21.41 11.67 -21.38
N TYR A 821 21.13 10.51 -21.98
CA TYR A 821 21.07 9.22 -21.29
C TYR A 821 22.35 8.41 -21.45
N LEU A 822 22.73 7.68 -20.39
CA LEU A 822 23.76 6.65 -20.43
C LEU A 822 23.10 5.28 -20.20
N ILE A 823 22.97 4.49 -21.27
CA ILE A 823 22.45 3.12 -21.19
C ILE A 823 23.61 2.17 -20.88
N ILE A 824 23.52 1.48 -19.74
CA ILE A 824 24.45 0.42 -19.35
C ILE A 824 23.70 -0.92 -19.32
N ALA A 825 23.99 -1.79 -20.29
CA ALA A 825 23.46 -3.15 -20.31
C ALA A 825 24.42 -4.10 -19.57
N VAL A 826 23.95 -4.73 -18.49
CA VAL A 826 24.68 -5.78 -17.75
C VAL A 826 23.77 -7.00 -17.60
N GLY A 827 23.92 -8.00 -18.47
CA GLY A 827 23.04 -9.17 -18.48
C GLY A 827 21.61 -8.81 -18.94
N SER A 828 20.59 -9.30 -18.23
CA SER A 828 19.16 -9.02 -18.47
C SER A 828 18.70 -7.67 -17.89
N ILE A 829 19.59 -6.94 -17.19
CA ILE A 829 19.26 -5.69 -16.51
C ILE A 829 19.76 -4.53 -17.39
N VAL A 830 18.82 -3.67 -17.78
CA VAL A 830 19.11 -2.36 -18.37
C VAL A 830 19.10 -1.35 -17.23
N ILE A 831 20.26 -0.76 -16.92
CA ILE A 831 20.31 0.37 -15.97
C ILE A 831 20.26 1.65 -16.80
N VAL A 832 19.14 2.37 -16.70
CA VAL A 832 19.03 3.77 -17.12
C VAL A 832 19.47 4.61 -15.92
N ALA A 833 20.72 5.09 -15.93
CA ALA A 833 21.13 6.07 -14.93
C ALA A 833 20.56 7.45 -15.33
N GLY A 834 19.77 8.05 -14.43
CA GLY A 834 18.86 9.15 -14.68
C GLY A 834 19.44 10.47 -15.22
N VAL A 835 18.50 11.35 -15.53
CA VAL A 835 18.62 12.70 -16.10
C VAL A 835 19.70 13.52 -15.39
N VAL A 836 20.67 14.03 -16.16
CA VAL A 836 21.63 15.02 -15.68
C VAL A 836 21.22 16.39 -16.22
N TYR A 837 20.67 17.25 -15.35
CA TYR A 837 20.45 18.66 -15.64
C TYR A 837 21.78 19.37 -15.94
N LEU A 838 21.91 19.97 -17.12
CA LEU A 838 23.05 20.79 -17.48
C LEU A 838 22.63 22.27 -17.54
N ILE A 839 22.87 23.01 -16.47
CA ILE A 839 22.72 24.48 -16.48
C ILE A 839 23.90 25.08 -17.28
N ILE A 840 23.67 25.49 -18.53
CA ILE A 840 24.66 26.26 -19.30
C ILE A 840 24.49 27.74 -18.95
N ARG A 841 25.28 28.22 -17.97
CA ARG A 841 25.37 29.66 -17.69
C ARG A 841 26.44 30.31 -18.56
N LEU A 842 26.06 30.89 -19.70
CA LEU A 842 26.95 31.75 -20.48
C LEU A 842 27.01 33.16 -19.88
N SER A 843 27.88 33.35 -18.88
CA SER A 843 28.82 34.49 -18.77
C SER A 843 29.31 34.75 -17.33
N GLY A 844 30.64 34.96 -17.23
CA GLY A 844 31.21 35.95 -16.30
C GLY A 844 31.31 35.63 -14.80
N ARG A 845 32.34 34.87 -14.40
CA ARG A 845 33.04 34.93 -13.08
C ARG A 845 32.20 35.31 -11.82
N LYS A 846 31.93 34.31 -10.97
CA LYS A 846 32.58 34.16 -9.65
C LYS A 846 32.07 32.90 -8.94
N SER A 847 33.02 32.25 -8.28
CA SER A 847 32.92 31.14 -7.35
C SER A 847 31.93 31.33 -6.20
N LEU A 848 31.12 30.32 -5.84
CA LEU A 848 31.23 29.52 -4.59
C LEU A 848 30.07 28.50 -4.47
N ILE A 849 30.46 27.28 -4.02
CA ILE A 849 29.74 26.17 -3.35
C ILE A 849 28.56 25.54 -4.08
#